data_AF-A0A0L9UTJ6-F1
#
_entry.id   AF-A0A0L9UTJ6-F1
#
_cell.length_a   1.000
_cell.length_b   1.000
_cell.length_c   1.000
_cell.angle_alpha   90.00
_cell.angle_beta   90.00
_cell.angle_gamma   90.00
#
_symmetry.space_group_name_H-M   'P 1'
#
loop_
_entity.id
_entity.type
_entity.pdbx_description
1 polymer ?
#
loop_
_entity_poly.entity_id
_entity_poly.type
_entity_poly.pdbx_seq_one_letter_code
_entity_poly.pdbx_strand_id
1 'polypeptide(L)'
;MFLCRRQKIMQQKKSLPIASVEKRLVKEVRKNDVLIIVGETGSGKTTQIPQFLLDAGLCRDGRVIGITQPRRVAAVTVAKRVAEECGVELGQKVGYSVRFDDTTSGSTRIKYMTDGLLLREALLDPYLSKYSVIIVDEAHERTVHTDVLMGLLKKVQLARSSSVTDGQSGRFHKMPRHEKYAPLKLIIMSASLDARAFSEYFGGAKAVHIQGRQFPVDIFYTRIAETDYLDASLITIFQIHLEEGPGDILVFLTGQEEIESVERLINEKLPQLPQENQKLLIVPIFAALTSEQQMRVFAPAPSGFRKFLLDAGLCRDGRVIGITQPRRVAAVTVAKRVAEECGVELGQKVGYSVRFDDTTSGSTRIKYMTDGLLLREALLDPYLSKYSVIIVDEAHERTVHTDVLMGLLKKVQLARSSSVTDGQSGRFHKMPRHEKYAPLKLIIMSASLDARAFSEYFGGAKAVHIQGRQFPVDIFYTRIAETDYLDASLITIFQIHLEEGPGDILVFLTGQEEIESVERLINEKLPQLPQENQKLLIVPIFAALPSEQQMRVFAPAPSGFRKVILATNIAETSVTIPGIKYVIDPGFVKARSYDPGKGMESLIIVPTSKSQALQRSGRAGREGPGKCFRLYPEKEFDKLEDSTMPEIKRCNLSNVILQLKALGVDDILGFDFIEKPSRAAITKSLEELFLLGALTDECLLSDPVGHQMARLPLDPIYSKALILASEFNCLEEMLITVALLSVESIFYTPRDKLEEARTATKCFSSPEGDHITLINVYRACNDFLEKRSMEMGIAKTEKVFRKWCKENYINSRSLRHARDIHKQIKGHVEQMGLNLSSCGDDMLQFRRCLAASFFLNAAVKQPEGTYRALASGQVVQIHPSSVLFRKKPECVIFNELVQTNNKYVRNLTRVDYLWLTELAPQYYAMQN
;
A
#
# COMPACT_ATOMS: atom_id res chain seq x y z
N MET A 1 -20.25 -17.85 -27.82
CA MET A 1 -20.02 -16.73 -26.88
C MET A 1 -18.55 -16.64 -26.40
N PHE A 2 -17.87 -17.77 -26.11
CA PHE A 2 -16.43 -17.85 -25.77
C PHE A 2 -15.50 -17.30 -26.86
N LEU A 3 -15.80 -17.53 -28.15
CA LEU A 3 -14.97 -17.02 -29.26
C LEU A 3 -14.88 -15.47 -29.22
N CYS A 4 -15.98 -14.77 -28.92
CA CYS A 4 -16.04 -13.30 -28.84
C CYS A 4 -15.35 -12.73 -27.58
N ARG A 5 -15.48 -13.40 -26.42
CA ARG A 5 -14.76 -13.03 -25.18
C ARG A 5 -13.24 -13.23 -25.32
N ARG A 6 -12.80 -14.33 -25.96
CA ARG A 6 -11.39 -14.60 -26.25
C ARG A 6 -10.81 -13.59 -27.25
N GLN A 7 -11.61 -13.12 -28.22
CA GLN A 7 -11.25 -12.04 -29.15
C GLN A 7 -11.09 -10.67 -28.46
N LYS A 8 -11.99 -10.26 -27.56
CA LYS A 8 -11.86 -8.99 -26.78
C LYS A 8 -10.61 -8.97 -25.89
N ILE A 9 -10.32 -10.09 -25.22
CA ILE A 9 -9.08 -10.26 -24.43
C ILE A 9 -7.84 -10.29 -25.34
N MET A 10 -7.93 -10.78 -26.58
CA MET A 10 -6.81 -10.67 -27.52
C MET A 10 -6.61 -9.25 -28.05
N GLN A 11 -7.67 -8.49 -28.32
CA GLN A 11 -7.58 -7.09 -28.75
C GLN A 11 -6.98 -6.20 -27.68
N GLN A 12 -7.42 -6.39 -26.43
CA GLN A 12 -6.77 -5.86 -25.25
C GLN A 12 -5.25 -6.05 -25.27
N LYS A 13 -4.83 -7.32 -25.31
CA LYS A 13 -3.42 -7.66 -25.11
C LYS A 13 -2.57 -7.00 -26.18
N LYS A 14 -3.14 -6.80 -27.38
CA LYS A 14 -2.46 -6.21 -28.53
C LYS A 14 -2.19 -4.71 -28.44
N SER A 15 -2.97 -3.92 -27.69
CA SER A 15 -2.70 -2.48 -27.63
C SER A 15 -1.88 -2.01 -26.42
N LEU A 16 -1.60 -2.92 -25.47
CA LEU A 16 -0.76 -2.61 -24.31
C LEU A 16 0.61 -2.15 -24.83
N PRO A 17 1.25 -1.14 -24.22
CA PRO A 17 2.57 -0.69 -24.66
C PRO A 17 3.57 -1.84 -24.84
N ILE A 18 3.52 -2.83 -23.94
CA ILE A 18 4.40 -4.00 -23.97
C ILE A 18 4.18 -4.96 -25.15
N ALA A 19 3.00 -4.96 -25.78
CA ALA A 19 2.69 -5.87 -26.88
C ALA A 19 3.51 -5.56 -28.14
N SER A 20 3.80 -4.28 -28.36
CA SER A 20 4.66 -3.81 -29.45
C SER A 20 6.09 -4.39 -29.37
N VAL A 21 6.54 -4.74 -28.17
CA VAL A 21 7.88 -5.27 -27.90
C VAL A 21 7.90 -6.77 -27.62
N GLU A 22 6.77 -7.50 -27.71
CA GLU A 22 6.66 -8.93 -27.38
C GLU A 22 7.77 -9.78 -28.02
N LYS A 23 7.87 -9.73 -29.37
CA LYS A 23 8.86 -10.54 -30.12
C LYS A 23 10.30 -10.19 -29.74
N ARG A 24 10.58 -8.90 -29.53
CA ARG A 24 11.89 -8.42 -29.09
C ARG A 24 12.19 -8.93 -27.68
N LEU A 25 11.23 -8.82 -26.76
CA LEU A 25 11.37 -9.23 -25.36
C LEU A 25 11.61 -10.74 -25.25
N VAL A 26 10.82 -11.58 -25.95
CA VAL A 26 11.04 -13.04 -25.98
C VAL A 26 12.41 -13.39 -26.55
N LYS A 27 12.87 -12.69 -27.60
CA LYS A 27 14.22 -12.89 -28.17
C LYS A 27 15.31 -12.52 -27.15
N GLU A 28 15.16 -11.41 -26.44
CA GLU A 28 16.11 -10.99 -25.41
C GLU A 28 16.12 -11.94 -24.21
N VAL A 29 14.97 -12.44 -23.76
CA VAL A 29 14.90 -13.43 -22.66
C VAL A 29 15.53 -14.76 -23.05
N ARG A 30 15.43 -15.18 -24.31
CA ARG A 30 16.15 -16.38 -24.78
C ARG A 30 17.66 -16.17 -24.83
N LYS A 31 18.10 -14.99 -25.30
CA LYS A 31 19.51 -14.66 -25.50
C LYS A 31 20.27 -14.45 -24.19
N ASN A 32 19.65 -13.80 -23.21
CA ASN A 32 20.29 -13.42 -21.95
C ASN A 32 19.79 -14.31 -20.82
N ASP A 33 20.63 -14.62 -19.83
CA ASP A 33 20.17 -15.34 -18.64
C ASP A 33 19.56 -14.40 -17.60
N VAL A 34 20.01 -13.14 -17.58
CA VAL A 34 19.42 -12.06 -16.78
C VAL A 34 18.99 -10.92 -17.71
N LEU A 35 17.76 -10.41 -17.52
CA LEU A 35 17.23 -9.28 -18.27
C LEU A 35 16.56 -8.28 -17.33
N ILE A 36 16.85 -6.99 -17.51
CA ILE A 36 16.19 -5.91 -16.77
C ILE A 36 15.17 -5.25 -17.67
N ILE A 37 13.94 -5.08 -17.17
CA ILE A 37 12.84 -4.48 -17.92
C ILE A 37 12.34 -3.27 -17.15
N VAL A 38 12.45 -2.10 -17.78
CA VAL A 38 12.00 -0.83 -17.22
C VAL A 38 10.83 -0.31 -18.04
N GLY A 39 9.76 0.09 -17.36
CA GLY A 39 8.63 0.75 -18.01
C GLY A 39 7.65 1.25 -16.98
N GLU A 40 6.90 2.30 -17.30
CA GLU A 40 5.96 2.93 -16.37
C GLU A 40 4.92 1.93 -15.81
N THR A 41 4.30 2.28 -14.69
CA THR A 41 3.16 1.51 -14.16
C THR A 41 2.03 1.47 -15.20
N GLY A 42 1.31 0.35 -15.25
CA GLY A 42 0.23 0.14 -16.23
C GLY A 42 0.66 -0.47 -17.58
N SER A 43 1.91 -0.28 -18.01
CA SER A 43 2.45 -0.70 -19.33
C SER A 43 2.27 -2.17 -19.74
N GLY A 44 1.82 -3.03 -18.82
CA GLY A 44 1.49 -4.42 -19.08
C GLY A 44 2.55 -5.42 -18.64
N LYS A 45 3.66 -4.96 -18.01
CA LYS A 45 4.80 -5.81 -17.58
C LYS A 45 4.35 -7.04 -16.79
N THR A 46 3.70 -6.79 -15.66
CA THR A 46 3.29 -7.77 -14.64
C THR A 46 2.29 -8.82 -15.13
N THR A 47 1.45 -8.47 -16.11
CA THR A 47 0.42 -9.37 -16.64
C THR A 47 0.85 -10.08 -17.91
N GLN A 48 1.52 -9.40 -18.86
CA GLN A 48 1.76 -9.97 -20.20
C GLN A 48 3.07 -10.74 -20.31
N ILE A 49 4.15 -10.30 -19.65
CA ILE A 49 5.46 -10.97 -19.77
C ILE A 49 5.35 -12.46 -19.42
N PRO A 50 4.74 -12.88 -18.30
CA PRO A 50 4.59 -14.30 -17.98
C PRO A 50 3.88 -15.11 -19.07
N GLN A 51 2.88 -14.51 -19.72
CA GLN A 51 2.11 -15.15 -20.77
C GLN A 51 2.93 -15.28 -22.06
N PHE A 52 3.67 -14.23 -22.45
CA PHE A 52 4.58 -14.28 -23.60
C PHE A 52 5.63 -15.38 -23.44
N LEU A 53 6.17 -15.55 -22.23
CA LEU A 53 7.17 -16.58 -21.96
C LEU A 53 6.59 -17.99 -21.97
N LEU A 54 5.39 -18.15 -21.41
CA LEU A 54 4.66 -19.42 -21.45
C LEU A 54 4.35 -19.83 -22.90
N ASP A 55 3.85 -18.89 -23.72
CA ASP A 55 3.51 -19.12 -25.13
C ASP A 55 4.76 -19.35 -26.00
N ALA A 56 5.86 -18.67 -25.67
CA ALA A 56 7.16 -18.91 -26.27
C ALA A 56 7.78 -20.28 -25.89
N GLY A 57 7.11 -21.06 -25.03
CA GLY A 57 7.47 -22.43 -24.73
C GLY A 57 8.57 -22.58 -23.67
N LEU A 58 8.81 -21.57 -22.84
CA LEU A 58 9.81 -21.66 -21.75
C LEU A 58 9.38 -22.63 -20.62
N CYS A 59 8.17 -23.21 -20.69
CA CYS A 59 7.63 -24.20 -19.75
C CYS A 59 7.28 -25.56 -20.40
N ARG A 60 7.81 -25.87 -21.59
CA ARG A 60 7.41 -27.08 -22.35
C ARG A 60 7.74 -28.41 -21.67
N ASP A 61 8.65 -28.39 -20.72
CA ASP A 61 9.07 -29.53 -19.89
C ASP A 61 8.30 -29.64 -18.56
N GLY A 62 7.22 -28.87 -18.40
CA GLY A 62 6.37 -28.91 -17.21
C GLY A 62 6.80 -27.97 -16.09
N ARG A 63 7.92 -27.24 -16.24
CA ARG A 63 8.38 -26.22 -15.27
C ARG A 63 7.48 -24.98 -15.23
N VAL A 64 7.66 -24.17 -14.19
CA VAL A 64 6.82 -23.02 -13.85
C VAL A 64 7.55 -21.70 -14.11
N ILE A 65 6.80 -20.67 -14.52
CA ILE A 65 7.22 -19.26 -14.46
C ILE A 65 6.77 -18.70 -13.10
N GLY A 66 7.74 -18.40 -12.24
CA GLY A 66 7.50 -17.75 -10.96
C GLY A 66 7.57 -16.24 -11.09
N ILE A 67 6.63 -15.52 -10.50
CA ILE A 67 6.63 -14.05 -10.44
C ILE A 67 6.52 -13.65 -8.98
N THR A 68 7.46 -12.87 -8.50
CA THR A 68 7.40 -12.34 -7.15
C THR A 68 6.84 -10.93 -7.13
N GLN A 69 6.21 -10.60 -6.01
CA GLN A 69 5.63 -9.30 -5.69
C GLN A 69 6.00 -8.97 -4.24
N PRO A 70 6.41 -7.73 -3.92
CA PRO A 70 6.69 -7.36 -2.53
C PRO A 70 5.42 -7.40 -1.66
N ARG A 71 4.24 -7.23 -2.28
CA ARG A 71 2.95 -7.14 -1.59
C ARG A 71 2.08 -8.38 -1.83
N ARG A 72 1.65 -9.03 -0.74
CA ARG A 72 0.67 -10.15 -0.75
C ARG A 72 -0.54 -9.84 -1.63
N VAL A 73 -1.02 -8.62 -1.44
CA VAL A 73 -2.27 -8.11 -1.99
C VAL A 73 -2.08 -8.12 -3.52
N ALA A 74 -0.97 -7.60 -4.06
CA ALA A 74 -0.69 -7.56 -5.50
C ALA A 74 -0.54 -8.96 -6.13
N ALA A 75 0.16 -9.89 -5.47
CA ALA A 75 0.32 -11.26 -5.97
C ALA A 75 -1.03 -11.96 -6.21
N VAL A 76 -1.97 -11.82 -5.29
CA VAL A 76 -3.30 -12.45 -5.36
C VAL A 76 -4.11 -11.90 -6.54
N THR A 77 -4.06 -10.59 -6.77
CA THR A 77 -4.93 -9.95 -7.78
C THR A 77 -4.42 -10.10 -9.18
N VAL A 78 -3.11 -9.97 -9.35
CA VAL A 78 -2.48 -10.20 -10.64
C VAL A 78 -2.70 -11.66 -11.07
N ALA A 79 -2.57 -12.64 -10.16
CA ALA A 79 -2.85 -14.03 -10.50
C ALA A 79 -4.31 -14.26 -10.95
N LYS A 80 -5.27 -13.69 -10.21
CA LYS A 80 -6.70 -13.72 -10.59
C LYS A 80 -6.90 -13.14 -11.98
N ARG A 81 -6.29 -11.99 -12.24
CA ARG A 81 -6.34 -11.30 -13.52
C ARG A 81 -5.73 -12.12 -14.65
N VAL A 82 -4.56 -12.71 -14.48
CA VAL A 82 -3.88 -13.50 -15.52
C VAL A 82 -4.56 -14.85 -15.75
N ALA A 83 -5.15 -15.49 -14.74
CA ALA A 83 -5.99 -16.67 -14.91
C ALA A 83 -7.17 -16.39 -15.85
N GLU A 84 -7.83 -15.25 -15.67
CA GLU A 84 -8.90 -14.80 -16.56
C GLU A 84 -8.43 -14.52 -17.99
N GLU A 85 -7.25 -13.93 -18.15
CA GLU A 85 -6.65 -13.63 -19.46
C GLU A 85 -6.20 -14.89 -20.21
N CYS A 86 -5.82 -15.95 -19.49
CA CYS A 86 -5.46 -17.26 -20.03
C CYS A 86 -6.69 -18.16 -20.31
N GLY A 87 -7.87 -17.79 -19.81
CA GLY A 87 -9.08 -18.60 -19.93
C GLY A 87 -9.06 -19.87 -19.06
N VAL A 88 -8.41 -19.82 -17.89
CA VAL A 88 -8.29 -20.94 -16.94
C VAL A 88 -8.87 -20.55 -15.58
N GLU A 89 -9.25 -21.54 -14.77
CA GLU A 89 -9.62 -21.27 -13.38
C GLU A 89 -8.37 -20.97 -12.54
N LEU A 90 -8.49 -20.04 -11.58
CA LEU A 90 -7.42 -19.75 -10.64
C LEU A 90 -7.10 -21.01 -9.83
N GLY A 91 -5.82 -21.32 -9.69
CA GLY A 91 -5.33 -22.56 -9.10
C GLY A 91 -5.07 -23.66 -10.12
N GLN A 92 -5.55 -23.55 -11.37
CA GLN A 92 -5.17 -24.44 -12.47
C GLN A 92 -3.84 -23.98 -13.09
N LYS A 93 -3.82 -23.61 -14.40
CA LYS A 93 -2.61 -23.18 -15.12
C LYS A 93 -1.99 -21.88 -14.54
N VAL A 94 -2.79 -21.05 -13.89
CA VAL A 94 -2.36 -19.82 -13.21
C VAL A 94 -2.78 -19.90 -11.75
N GLY A 95 -1.87 -19.62 -10.82
CA GLY A 95 -2.14 -19.65 -9.38
C GLY A 95 -1.35 -18.58 -8.63
N TYR A 96 -1.61 -18.43 -7.34
CA TYR A 96 -0.79 -17.62 -6.45
C TYR A 96 -0.47 -18.37 -5.17
N SER A 97 0.61 -17.99 -4.50
CA SER A 97 0.86 -18.40 -3.12
C SER A 97 1.49 -17.26 -2.33
N VAL A 98 0.95 -16.95 -1.16
CA VAL A 98 1.39 -15.85 -0.29
C VAL A 98 1.37 -16.33 1.17
N ARG A 99 1.99 -15.57 2.09
CA ARG A 99 1.97 -15.94 3.51
C ARG A 99 0.53 -16.12 3.97
N PHE A 100 0.29 -17.34 4.43
CA PHE A 100 -0.97 -17.84 4.92
C PHE A 100 -2.13 -18.01 3.92
N ASP A 101 -1.85 -18.13 2.61
CA ASP A 101 -2.89 -18.26 1.58
C ASP A 101 -2.29 -18.81 0.27
N ASP A 102 -2.58 -20.07 -0.08
CA ASP A 102 -2.08 -20.74 -1.30
C ASP A 102 -3.24 -21.20 -2.18
N THR A 103 -3.23 -20.80 -3.45
CA THR A 103 -4.14 -21.27 -4.49
C THR A 103 -3.33 -21.72 -5.71
N THR A 104 -2.69 -22.88 -5.61
CA THR A 104 -1.94 -23.55 -6.69
C THR A 104 -2.29 -25.04 -6.82
N SER A 105 -1.95 -25.66 -7.95
CA SER A 105 -2.07 -27.11 -8.17
C SER A 105 -0.91 -27.65 -9.03
N GLY A 106 -0.84 -28.97 -9.23
CA GLY A 106 0.16 -29.57 -10.14
C GLY A 106 0.05 -29.11 -11.61
N SER A 107 -1.10 -28.55 -12.00
CA SER A 107 -1.31 -27.98 -13.34
C SER A 107 -0.79 -26.54 -13.50
N THR A 108 -0.40 -25.89 -12.41
CA THR A 108 0.08 -24.50 -12.43
C THR A 108 1.38 -24.36 -13.23
N ARG A 109 1.42 -23.37 -14.12
CA ARG A 109 2.57 -23.01 -14.96
C ARG A 109 2.95 -21.53 -14.84
N ILE A 110 2.03 -20.67 -14.42
CA ILE A 110 2.32 -19.29 -14.01
C ILE A 110 1.94 -19.17 -12.54
N LYS A 111 2.90 -18.84 -11.69
CA LYS A 111 2.70 -18.73 -10.25
C LYS A 111 3.14 -17.35 -9.76
N TYR A 112 2.20 -16.58 -9.21
CA TYR A 112 2.50 -15.34 -8.51
C TYR A 112 2.72 -15.60 -7.03
N MET A 113 3.70 -14.94 -6.42
CA MET A 113 3.96 -15.11 -5.00
C MET A 113 4.59 -13.90 -4.35
N THR A 114 4.61 -13.86 -3.02
CA THR A 114 5.44 -12.88 -2.30
C THR A 114 6.90 -13.26 -2.34
N ASP A 115 7.82 -12.29 -2.32
CA ASP A 115 9.27 -12.52 -2.29
C ASP A 115 9.67 -13.52 -1.19
N GLY A 116 9.17 -13.32 0.03
CA GLY A 116 9.43 -14.19 1.17
C GLY A 116 8.92 -15.63 1.00
N LEU A 117 7.92 -15.86 0.13
CA LEU A 117 7.47 -17.23 -0.13
C LEU A 117 8.40 -17.96 -1.10
N LEU A 118 8.92 -17.27 -2.11
CA LEU A 118 9.90 -17.87 -3.01
C LEU A 118 11.20 -18.21 -2.27
N LEU A 119 11.64 -17.35 -1.34
CA LEU A 119 12.73 -17.65 -0.41
C LEU A 119 12.47 -18.93 0.38
N ARG A 120 11.25 -19.13 0.87
CA ARG A 120 10.87 -20.35 1.60
C ARG A 120 10.83 -21.59 0.71
N GLU A 121 10.41 -21.46 -0.55
CA GLU A 121 10.49 -22.57 -1.50
C GLU A 121 11.93 -22.95 -1.80
N ALA A 122 12.84 -21.98 -1.86
CA ALA A 122 14.26 -22.24 -2.03
C ALA A 122 14.87 -23.02 -0.85
N LEU A 123 14.28 -22.99 0.35
CA LEU A 123 14.71 -23.83 1.47
C LEU A 123 14.47 -25.32 1.20
N LEU A 124 13.40 -25.65 0.48
CA LEU A 124 13.05 -27.02 0.11
C LEU A 124 13.68 -27.44 -1.22
N ASP A 125 13.85 -26.49 -2.14
CA ASP A 125 14.43 -26.67 -3.47
C ASP A 125 15.50 -25.57 -3.74
N PRO A 126 16.74 -25.75 -3.27
CA PRO A 126 17.80 -24.72 -3.36
C PRO A 126 18.17 -24.29 -4.78
N TYR A 127 17.91 -25.13 -5.78
CA TYR A 127 18.15 -24.80 -7.20
C TYR A 127 16.91 -24.23 -7.88
N LEU A 128 15.78 -24.13 -7.17
CA LEU A 128 14.49 -23.73 -7.72
C LEU A 128 14.19 -24.52 -9.01
N SER A 129 14.47 -25.82 -8.96
CA SER A 129 14.36 -26.76 -10.08
C SER A 129 12.98 -26.77 -10.73
N LYS A 130 11.94 -26.51 -9.94
CA LYS A 130 10.56 -26.34 -10.41
C LYS A 130 10.39 -25.19 -11.42
N TYR A 131 11.28 -24.21 -11.40
CA TYR A 131 11.17 -22.97 -12.18
C TYR A 131 12.09 -22.95 -13.39
N SER A 132 11.55 -22.54 -14.54
CA SER A 132 12.32 -22.23 -15.75
C SER A 132 12.61 -20.75 -15.89
N VAL A 133 11.71 -19.90 -15.38
CA VAL A 133 11.87 -18.45 -15.32
C VAL A 133 11.44 -17.95 -13.95
N ILE A 134 12.20 -17.03 -13.38
CA ILE A 134 11.78 -16.23 -12.23
C ILE A 134 11.78 -14.76 -12.62
N ILE A 135 10.68 -14.08 -12.30
CA ILE A 135 10.49 -12.64 -12.51
C ILE A 135 10.39 -11.99 -11.13
N VAL A 136 11.29 -11.05 -10.84
CA VAL A 136 11.22 -10.18 -9.67
C VAL A 136 10.54 -8.89 -10.10
N ASP A 137 9.28 -8.70 -9.71
CA ASP A 137 8.51 -7.51 -10.07
C ASP A 137 8.57 -6.44 -8.98
N GLU A 138 8.33 -5.20 -9.37
CA GLU A 138 8.41 -4.03 -8.48
C GLU A 138 9.73 -3.95 -7.69
N ALA A 139 10.85 -4.30 -8.33
CA ALA A 139 12.17 -4.35 -7.69
C ALA A 139 12.62 -2.98 -7.10
N HIS A 140 11.99 -1.89 -7.52
CA HIS A 140 12.21 -0.55 -6.99
C HIS A 140 11.64 -0.33 -5.57
N GLU A 141 10.76 -1.21 -5.06
CA GLU A 141 10.29 -1.12 -3.67
C GLU A 141 11.41 -1.45 -2.67
N ARG A 142 12.48 -2.14 -3.10
CA ARG A 142 13.70 -2.42 -2.32
C ARG A 142 13.42 -2.92 -0.89
N THR A 143 12.51 -3.88 -0.78
CA THR A 143 12.22 -4.58 0.48
C THR A 143 13.36 -5.53 0.84
N VAL A 144 13.47 -5.90 2.13
CA VAL A 144 14.53 -6.80 2.59
C VAL A 144 14.47 -8.15 1.87
N HIS A 145 13.28 -8.71 1.71
CA HIS A 145 13.09 -9.99 1.05
C HIS A 145 13.45 -9.93 -0.44
N THR A 146 13.17 -8.81 -1.11
CA THR A 146 13.55 -8.62 -2.52
C THR A 146 15.08 -8.62 -2.67
N ASP A 147 15.80 -7.88 -1.83
CA ASP A 147 17.27 -7.79 -1.90
C ASP A 147 17.96 -9.14 -1.61
N VAL A 148 17.46 -9.88 -0.62
CA VAL A 148 17.94 -11.24 -0.29
C VAL A 148 17.67 -12.21 -1.43
N LEU A 149 16.45 -12.15 -1.98
CA LEU A 149 16.04 -12.98 -3.10
C LEU A 149 16.90 -12.72 -4.34
N MET A 150 17.26 -11.48 -4.63
CA MET A 150 18.12 -11.15 -5.77
C MET A 150 19.52 -11.77 -5.64
N GLY A 151 20.14 -11.71 -4.46
CA GLY A 151 21.43 -12.38 -4.20
C GLY A 151 21.34 -13.90 -4.29
N LEU A 152 20.26 -14.49 -3.81
CA LEU A 152 20.01 -15.92 -3.95
C LEU A 152 19.84 -16.32 -5.41
N LEU A 153 18.99 -15.59 -6.15
CA LEU A 153 18.71 -15.87 -7.56
C LEU A 153 19.96 -15.73 -8.44
N LYS A 154 20.85 -14.77 -8.13
CA LYS A 154 22.16 -14.66 -8.80
C LYS A 154 23.00 -15.92 -8.59
N LYS A 155 23.09 -16.43 -7.36
CA LYS A 155 23.80 -17.70 -7.07
C LYS A 155 23.15 -18.90 -7.77
N VAL A 156 21.82 -19.01 -7.72
CA VAL A 156 21.06 -20.10 -8.36
C VAL A 156 21.24 -20.06 -9.88
N GLN A 157 21.17 -18.89 -10.51
CA GLN A 157 21.36 -18.72 -11.94
C GLN A 157 22.79 -19.12 -12.34
N LEU A 158 23.81 -18.69 -11.59
CA LEU A 158 25.19 -19.10 -11.84
C LEU A 158 25.36 -20.63 -11.70
N ALA A 159 24.84 -21.22 -10.62
CA ALA A 159 24.92 -22.66 -10.38
C ALA A 159 24.24 -23.49 -11.49
N ARG A 160 23.14 -23.00 -12.07
CA ARG A 160 22.40 -23.68 -13.15
C ARG A 160 22.93 -23.40 -14.56
N SER A 161 23.70 -22.33 -14.73
CA SER A 161 24.27 -21.94 -16.04
C SER A 161 25.68 -22.49 -16.25
N SER A 162 26.29 -23.01 -15.18
CA SER A 162 27.69 -23.42 -15.13
C SER A 162 27.92 -24.89 -15.48
N SER A 163 28.48 -25.12 -16.67
CA SER A 163 29.58 -26.07 -16.86
C SER A 163 30.87 -25.47 -16.28
N VAL A 164 30.98 -25.33 -14.95
CA VAL A 164 32.17 -24.79 -14.29
C VAL A 164 32.99 -25.92 -13.68
N THR A 165 34.25 -25.99 -14.10
CA THR A 165 35.36 -26.75 -13.52
C THR A 165 35.60 -26.37 -12.07
N ASP A 166 35.82 -27.38 -11.22
CA ASP A 166 36.20 -27.27 -9.80
C ASP A 166 37.20 -26.11 -9.56
N GLY A 167 36.80 -25.06 -8.84
CA GLY A 167 37.77 -24.03 -8.44
C GLY A 167 37.28 -22.80 -7.68
N GLN A 168 36.06 -22.29 -7.90
CA GLN A 168 35.67 -20.98 -7.32
C GLN A 168 34.25 -20.87 -6.74
N SER A 169 33.53 -21.97 -6.56
CA SER A 169 32.27 -21.93 -5.80
C SER A 169 32.55 -22.16 -4.32
N GLY A 170 32.39 -21.11 -3.50
CA GLY A 170 32.08 -21.31 -2.08
C GLY A 170 30.94 -22.33 -1.94
N ARG A 171 30.92 -23.10 -0.85
CA ARG A 171 30.08 -24.30 -0.60
C ARG A 171 28.56 -24.04 -0.68
N PHE A 172 28.03 -23.60 -1.81
CA PHE A 172 26.68 -23.96 -2.21
C PHE A 172 26.69 -25.47 -2.42
N HIS A 173 25.66 -26.20 -1.95
CA HIS A 173 25.59 -27.66 -2.04
C HIS A 173 26.14 -28.13 -3.39
N LYS A 174 27.13 -29.04 -3.38
CA LYS A 174 27.68 -29.60 -4.62
C LYS A 174 26.52 -30.24 -5.37
N MET A 175 26.28 -29.83 -6.62
CA MET A 175 25.26 -30.47 -7.44
C MET A 175 25.50 -31.99 -7.44
N PRO A 176 24.45 -32.82 -7.24
CA PRO A 176 24.56 -34.25 -7.47
C PRO A 176 25.15 -34.49 -8.85
N ARG A 177 26.22 -35.28 -8.95
CA ARG A 177 27.00 -35.50 -10.20
C ARG A 177 26.17 -35.99 -11.40
N HIS A 178 24.91 -36.35 -11.19
CA HIS A 178 24.00 -36.94 -12.18
C HIS A 178 22.81 -36.05 -12.61
N GLU A 179 22.62 -34.86 -12.04
CA GLU A 179 21.50 -33.98 -12.40
C GLU A 179 21.96 -32.67 -13.06
N LYS A 180 21.84 -32.58 -14.39
CA LYS A 180 22.04 -31.33 -15.13
C LYS A 180 20.71 -30.56 -15.19
N TYR A 181 20.59 -29.50 -14.42
CA TYR A 181 19.45 -28.58 -14.52
C TYR A 181 19.62 -27.63 -15.70
N ALA A 182 18.54 -27.33 -16.42
CA ALA A 182 18.57 -26.29 -17.44
C ALA A 182 18.77 -24.90 -16.81
N PRO A 183 19.45 -23.97 -17.49
CA PRO A 183 19.69 -22.61 -17.00
C PRO A 183 18.39 -21.94 -16.54
N LEU A 184 18.46 -21.24 -15.41
CA LEU A 184 17.36 -20.41 -14.93
C LEU A 184 17.40 -19.06 -15.65
N LYS A 185 16.26 -18.64 -16.22
CA LYS A 185 16.12 -17.28 -16.75
C LYS A 185 15.61 -16.35 -15.65
N LEU A 186 16.28 -15.22 -15.46
CA LEU A 186 15.95 -14.21 -14.46
C LEU A 186 15.52 -12.91 -15.13
N ILE A 187 14.38 -12.37 -14.72
CA ILE A 187 13.87 -11.08 -15.21
C ILE A 187 13.64 -10.16 -14.02
N ILE A 188 14.25 -8.97 -14.04
CA ILE A 188 14.06 -7.93 -13.02
C ILE A 188 13.19 -6.83 -13.63
N MET A 189 12.08 -6.49 -12.99
CA MET A 189 11.17 -5.46 -13.49
C MET A 189 11.07 -4.28 -12.54
N SER A 190 11.11 -3.07 -13.10
CA SER A 190 10.99 -1.83 -12.35
C SER A 190 10.15 -0.80 -13.10
N ALA A 191 9.46 0.06 -12.33
CA ALA A 191 8.75 1.23 -12.84
C ALA A 191 9.59 2.51 -12.84
N SER A 192 10.72 2.53 -12.12
CA SER A 192 11.60 3.69 -11.97
C SER A 192 12.85 3.61 -12.86
N LEU A 193 13.52 4.76 -13.04
CA LEU A 193 14.69 4.95 -13.92
C LEU A 193 15.99 4.28 -13.44
N ASP A 194 16.01 3.65 -12.26
CA ASP A 194 17.23 3.06 -11.67
C ASP A 194 17.61 1.70 -12.29
N ALA A 195 17.59 1.62 -13.62
CA ALA A 195 17.98 0.43 -14.38
C ALA A 195 19.48 0.12 -14.25
N ARG A 196 20.28 1.15 -13.96
CA ARG A 196 21.75 1.08 -13.94
C ARG A 196 22.25 0.26 -12.76
N ALA A 197 21.76 0.53 -11.54
CA ALA A 197 22.17 -0.21 -10.35
C ALA A 197 21.90 -1.72 -10.49
N PHE A 198 20.72 -2.10 -11.01
CA PHE A 198 20.41 -3.50 -11.29
C PHE A 198 21.30 -4.09 -12.38
N SER A 199 21.60 -3.32 -13.44
CA SER A 199 22.43 -3.78 -14.56
C SER A 199 23.84 -4.11 -14.10
N GLU A 200 24.47 -3.20 -13.36
CA GLU A 200 25.79 -3.37 -12.78
C GLU A 200 25.82 -4.56 -11.80
N TYR A 201 24.84 -4.65 -10.91
CA TYR A 201 24.75 -5.74 -9.94
C TYR A 201 24.67 -7.13 -10.60
N PHE A 202 23.96 -7.26 -11.72
CA PHE A 202 23.90 -8.50 -12.51
C PHE A 202 24.97 -8.61 -13.62
N GLY A 203 26.11 -7.91 -13.47
CA GLY A 203 27.27 -8.07 -14.35
C GLY A 203 27.10 -7.45 -15.74
N GLY A 204 26.44 -6.29 -15.81
CA GLY A 204 26.12 -5.61 -17.08
C GLY A 204 24.89 -6.18 -17.78
N ALA A 205 23.92 -6.72 -17.02
CA ALA A 205 22.71 -7.30 -17.57
C ALA A 205 21.94 -6.27 -18.43
N LYS A 206 21.47 -6.70 -19.60
CA LYS A 206 20.84 -5.81 -20.56
C LYS A 206 19.53 -5.21 -20.02
N ALA A 207 19.41 -3.89 -20.08
CA ALA A 207 18.17 -3.18 -19.78
C ALA A 207 17.34 -2.95 -21.04
N VAL A 208 16.04 -3.24 -20.96
CA VAL A 208 15.05 -2.99 -22.02
C VAL A 208 14.03 -2.00 -21.49
N HIS A 209 13.98 -0.83 -22.12
CA HIS A 209 13.03 0.22 -21.79
C HIS A 209 11.76 0.11 -22.65
N ILE A 210 10.60 0.15 -22.00
CA ILE A 210 9.28 0.20 -22.62
C ILE A 210 8.83 1.66 -22.55
N GLN A 211 8.96 2.40 -23.66
CA GLN A 211 8.57 3.82 -23.71
C GLN A 211 7.04 3.98 -23.64
N GLY A 212 6.57 4.92 -22.82
CA GLY A 212 5.23 5.50 -22.90
C GLY A 212 5.09 6.43 -24.12
N ARG A 213 3.86 6.80 -24.50
CA ARG A 213 3.65 7.79 -25.57
C ARG A 213 3.66 9.21 -24.99
N GLN A 214 4.79 9.90 -24.98
CA GLN A 214 4.88 11.36 -24.84
C GLN A 214 5.33 11.96 -26.19
N PHE A 215 4.74 13.09 -26.59
CA PHE A 215 5.17 13.84 -27.77
C PHE A 215 6.25 14.86 -27.34
N PRO A 216 7.28 15.11 -28.17
CA PRO A 216 8.30 16.11 -27.88
C PRO A 216 7.70 17.53 -27.81
N VAL A 217 8.26 18.38 -26.96
CA VAL A 217 7.94 19.81 -26.85
C VAL A 217 9.18 20.60 -27.23
N ASP A 218 9.05 21.50 -28.19
CA ASP A 218 10.12 22.40 -28.62
C ASP A 218 10.12 23.66 -27.73
N ILE A 219 11.30 24.04 -27.23
CA ILE A 219 11.48 25.19 -26.32
C ILE A 219 12.25 26.27 -27.05
N PHE A 220 11.65 27.47 -27.16
CA PHE A 220 12.25 28.64 -27.78
C PHE A 220 12.55 29.71 -26.73
N TYR A 221 13.67 30.42 -26.90
CA TYR A 221 14.12 31.50 -26.03
C TYR A 221 14.19 32.80 -26.83
N THR A 222 13.88 33.94 -26.20
CA THR A 222 14.17 35.25 -26.79
C THR A 222 15.69 35.41 -26.91
N ARG A 223 16.15 36.08 -27.97
CA ARG A 223 17.59 36.24 -28.22
C ARG A 223 18.27 37.20 -27.23
N ILE A 224 17.48 38.12 -26.65
CA ILE A 224 17.91 39.15 -25.71
C ILE A 224 16.86 39.20 -24.60
N ALA A 225 17.26 39.66 -23.40
CA ALA A 225 16.33 39.93 -22.32
C ALA A 225 15.43 41.13 -22.68
N GLU A 226 14.12 40.91 -22.69
CA GLU A 226 13.14 41.94 -23.01
C GLU A 226 12.86 42.81 -21.77
N THR A 227 12.97 44.13 -21.92
CA THR A 227 12.73 45.09 -20.83
C THR A 227 11.25 45.38 -20.62
N ASP A 228 10.44 45.25 -21.68
CA ASP A 228 8.99 45.35 -21.64
C ASP A 228 8.39 44.01 -22.06
N TYR A 229 8.13 43.17 -21.06
CA TYR A 229 7.65 41.82 -21.30
C TYR A 229 6.18 41.78 -21.79
N LEU A 230 5.40 42.86 -21.64
CA LEU A 230 4.02 42.93 -22.12
C LEU A 230 3.97 43.08 -23.64
N ASP A 231 4.78 43.99 -24.18
CA ASP A 231 4.90 44.15 -25.63
C ASP A 231 5.53 42.90 -26.27
N ALA A 232 6.55 42.31 -25.63
CA ALA A 232 7.12 41.03 -26.07
C ALA A 232 6.08 39.89 -26.08
N SER A 233 5.22 39.83 -25.06
CA SER A 233 4.12 38.85 -24.98
C SER A 233 3.12 39.07 -26.11
N LEU A 234 2.72 40.32 -26.37
CA LEU A 234 1.81 40.68 -27.46
C LEU A 234 2.35 40.29 -28.83
N ILE A 235 3.63 40.60 -29.11
CA ILE A 235 4.31 40.22 -30.36
C ILE A 235 4.32 38.70 -30.51
N THR A 236 4.67 37.97 -29.45
CA THR A 236 4.75 36.50 -29.47
C THR A 236 3.38 35.86 -29.73
N ILE A 237 2.31 36.40 -29.13
CA ILE A 237 0.93 35.93 -29.38
C ILE A 237 0.57 36.05 -30.85
N PHE A 238 0.81 37.21 -31.47
CA PHE A 238 0.52 37.41 -32.88
C PHE A 238 1.45 36.58 -33.78
N GLN A 239 2.71 36.40 -33.40
CA GLN A 239 3.64 35.54 -34.15
C GLN A 239 3.12 34.10 -34.18
N ILE A 240 2.77 33.52 -33.02
CA ILE A 240 2.22 32.16 -32.94
C ILE A 240 0.91 32.08 -33.74
N HIS A 241 0.01 33.06 -33.59
CA HIS A 241 -1.27 33.07 -34.29
C HIS A 241 -1.15 33.15 -35.82
N LEU A 242 -0.09 33.79 -36.33
CA LEU A 242 0.13 33.99 -37.77
C LEU A 242 1.00 32.89 -38.40
N GLU A 243 1.96 32.34 -37.65
CA GLU A 243 2.99 31.43 -38.19
C GLU A 243 2.73 29.96 -37.85
N GLU A 244 2.07 29.67 -36.72
CA GLU A 244 1.87 28.31 -36.23
C GLU A 244 0.49 27.74 -36.62
N GLY A 245 0.40 26.41 -36.64
CA GLY A 245 -0.85 25.69 -36.95
C GLY A 245 -1.95 25.91 -35.90
N PRO A 246 -3.19 25.45 -36.17
CA PRO A 246 -4.32 25.64 -35.26
C PRO A 246 -4.06 25.05 -33.86
N GLY A 247 -4.17 25.89 -32.84
CA GLY A 247 -3.98 25.52 -31.43
C GLY A 247 -4.31 26.70 -30.49
N ASP A 248 -4.47 26.40 -29.20
CA ASP A 248 -4.72 27.43 -28.18
C ASP A 248 -3.40 28.04 -27.69
N ILE A 249 -3.37 29.36 -27.49
CA ILE A 249 -2.19 30.09 -26.98
C ILE A 249 -2.41 30.41 -25.51
N LEU A 250 -1.54 29.89 -24.63
CA LEU A 250 -1.56 30.20 -23.19
C LEU A 250 -0.43 31.18 -22.86
N VAL A 251 -0.77 32.31 -22.23
CA VAL A 251 0.16 33.39 -21.90
C VAL A 251 0.13 33.63 -20.39
N PHE A 252 1.30 33.68 -19.76
CA PHE A 252 1.46 34.00 -18.35
C PHE A 252 1.85 35.47 -18.19
N LEU A 253 1.09 36.23 -17.41
CA LEU A 253 1.32 37.65 -17.11
C LEU A 253 1.26 37.86 -15.59
N THR A 254 1.88 38.91 -15.05
CA THR A 254 2.14 39.03 -13.60
C THR A 254 0.92 39.37 -12.75
N GLY A 255 -0.14 39.92 -13.34
CA GLY A 255 -1.30 40.39 -12.58
C GLY A 255 -2.48 40.78 -13.44
N GLN A 256 -3.56 41.20 -12.77
CA GLN A 256 -4.81 41.61 -13.43
C GLN A 256 -4.60 42.80 -14.37
N GLU A 257 -3.87 43.83 -13.94
CA GLU A 257 -3.64 45.05 -14.73
C GLU A 257 -2.93 44.73 -16.05
N GLU A 258 -1.96 43.80 -16.00
CA GLU A 258 -1.20 43.37 -17.16
C GLU A 258 -2.03 42.49 -18.11
N ILE A 259 -2.85 41.60 -17.56
CA ILE A 259 -3.79 40.78 -18.36
C ILE A 259 -4.80 41.67 -19.09
N GLU A 260 -5.41 42.62 -18.37
CA GLU A 260 -6.37 43.56 -18.97
C GLU A 260 -5.70 44.49 -19.99
N SER A 261 -4.44 44.88 -19.75
CA SER A 261 -3.67 45.70 -20.70
C SER A 261 -3.36 44.94 -21.99
N VAL A 262 -2.87 43.70 -21.91
CA VAL A 262 -2.62 42.86 -23.08
C VAL A 262 -3.93 42.53 -23.81
N GLU A 263 -5.01 42.20 -23.09
CA GLU A 263 -6.34 41.98 -23.68
C GLU A 263 -6.81 43.21 -24.47
N ARG A 264 -6.68 44.42 -23.90
CA ARG A 264 -7.04 45.67 -24.58
C ARG A 264 -6.22 45.87 -25.85
N LEU A 265 -4.90 45.66 -25.78
CA LEU A 265 -4.00 45.80 -26.93
C LEU A 265 -4.29 44.77 -28.03
N ILE A 266 -4.62 43.53 -27.69
CA ILE A 266 -5.05 42.53 -28.68
C ILE A 266 -6.37 42.97 -29.31
N ASN A 267 -7.36 43.40 -28.53
CA ASN A 267 -8.65 43.86 -29.05
C ASN A 267 -8.53 45.11 -29.95
N GLU A 268 -7.54 45.97 -29.71
CA GLU A 268 -7.25 47.14 -30.57
C GLU A 268 -6.54 46.75 -31.88
N LYS A 269 -5.62 45.78 -31.84
CA LYS A 269 -4.82 45.37 -33.00
C LYS A 269 -5.48 44.30 -33.86
N LEU A 270 -6.30 43.40 -33.28
CA LEU A 270 -6.93 42.29 -33.99
C LEU A 270 -7.79 42.73 -35.19
N PRO A 271 -8.61 43.80 -35.11
CA PRO A 271 -9.39 44.28 -36.26
C PRO A 271 -8.54 44.83 -37.42
N GLN A 272 -7.26 45.13 -37.19
CA GLN A 272 -6.33 45.65 -38.19
C GLN A 272 -5.71 44.53 -39.05
N LEU A 273 -5.87 43.27 -38.64
CA LEU A 273 -5.40 42.11 -39.41
C LEU A 273 -6.38 41.74 -40.54
N PRO A 274 -5.92 41.05 -41.60
CA PRO A 274 -6.79 40.48 -42.64
C PRO A 274 -7.89 39.59 -42.04
N GLN A 275 -9.09 39.58 -42.64
CA GLN A 275 -10.28 38.88 -42.12
C GLN A 275 -10.05 37.41 -41.74
N GLU A 276 -9.16 36.71 -42.44
CA GLU A 276 -8.81 35.31 -42.16
C GLU A 276 -8.08 35.12 -40.82
N ASN A 277 -7.35 36.15 -40.37
CA ASN A 277 -6.52 36.16 -39.15
C ASN A 277 -7.22 36.85 -37.97
N GLN A 278 -8.46 37.32 -38.12
CA GLN A 278 -9.23 37.93 -37.02
C GLN A 278 -9.85 36.91 -36.05
N LYS A 279 -9.54 35.62 -36.22
CA LYS A 279 -10.12 34.51 -35.45
C LYS A 279 -9.32 34.22 -34.17
N LEU A 280 -9.21 35.21 -33.29
CA LEU A 280 -8.57 35.06 -32.00
C LEU A 280 -9.60 35.32 -30.89
N LEU A 281 -9.95 34.29 -30.12
CA LEU A 281 -10.82 34.42 -28.97
C LEU A 281 -9.98 34.71 -27.73
N ILE A 282 -10.17 35.88 -27.14
CA ILE A 282 -9.43 36.30 -25.94
C ILE A 282 -10.26 35.92 -24.72
N VAL A 283 -9.64 35.21 -23.77
CA VAL A 283 -10.30 34.83 -22.51
C VAL A 283 -9.39 35.17 -21.33
N PRO A 284 -9.55 36.36 -20.71
CA PRO A 284 -8.74 36.74 -19.56
C PRO A 284 -9.06 35.85 -18.36
N ILE A 285 -8.04 35.51 -17.56
CA ILE A 285 -8.18 34.73 -16.33
C ILE A 285 -7.33 35.31 -15.20
N PHE A 286 -7.98 35.89 -14.19
CA PHE A 286 -7.34 36.41 -13.00
C PHE A 286 -8.27 36.28 -11.78
N ALA A 287 -7.69 36.41 -10.59
CA ALA A 287 -8.35 36.05 -9.32
C ALA A 287 -9.64 36.85 -9.02
N ALA A 288 -9.73 38.11 -9.47
CA ALA A 288 -10.89 38.97 -9.24
C ALA A 288 -12.12 38.61 -10.10
N LEU A 289 -11.98 37.77 -11.12
CA LEU A 289 -13.11 37.31 -11.92
C LEU A 289 -14.06 36.42 -11.12
N THR A 290 -15.36 36.49 -11.42
CA THR A 290 -16.34 35.56 -10.85
C THR A 290 -16.06 34.13 -11.28
N SER A 291 -16.51 33.14 -10.50
CA SER A 291 -16.34 31.73 -10.84
C SER A 291 -16.95 31.38 -12.21
N GLU A 292 -18.04 32.05 -12.61
CA GLU A 292 -18.63 31.86 -13.94
C GLU A 292 -17.72 32.39 -15.07
N GLN A 293 -17.09 33.55 -14.87
CA GLN A 293 -16.14 34.14 -15.82
C GLN A 293 -14.84 33.32 -15.91
N GLN A 294 -14.30 32.85 -14.79
CA GLN A 294 -13.11 31.97 -14.77
C GLN A 294 -13.39 30.64 -15.49
N MET A 295 -14.62 30.14 -15.39
CA MET A 295 -15.04 28.89 -16.05
C MET A 295 -15.23 29.04 -17.56
N ARG A 296 -15.26 30.27 -18.12
CA ARG A 296 -15.33 30.49 -19.58
C ARG A 296 -14.08 30.01 -20.32
N VAL A 297 -12.90 30.09 -19.71
CA VAL A 297 -11.62 29.56 -20.26
C VAL A 297 -11.72 28.06 -20.56
N PHE A 298 -12.61 27.39 -19.84
CA PHE A 298 -12.79 25.96 -19.87
C PHE A 298 -14.01 25.51 -20.66
N ALA A 299 -14.78 26.47 -21.19
CA ALA A 299 -15.93 26.21 -22.02
C ALA A 299 -15.42 25.90 -23.45
N PRO A 300 -15.73 24.73 -24.03
CA PRO A 300 -15.71 24.62 -25.48
C PRO A 300 -16.70 25.66 -26.07
N ALA A 301 -16.49 26.08 -27.32
CA ALA A 301 -17.43 26.96 -28.04
C ALA A 301 -18.89 26.54 -27.79
N PRO A 302 -19.82 27.51 -27.61
CA PRO A 302 -21.02 27.29 -26.82
C PRO A 302 -21.97 26.30 -27.48
N SER A 303 -22.14 25.14 -26.83
CA SER A 303 -23.37 24.37 -26.89
C SER A 303 -23.62 23.79 -25.49
N GLY A 304 -24.72 24.24 -24.88
CA GLY A 304 -25.11 23.86 -23.53
C GLY A 304 -25.45 22.38 -23.38
N PHE A 305 -25.24 21.88 -22.16
CA PHE A 305 -26.06 20.91 -21.41
C PHE A 305 -25.21 20.43 -20.23
N ARG A 306 -25.66 20.62 -18.98
CA ARG A 306 -25.05 19.93 -17.82
C ARG A 306 -26.12 19.45 -16.86
N LYS A 307 -26.71 18.29 -17.20
CA LYS A 307 -27.29 17.28 -16.29
C LYS A 307 -27.28 15.94 -17.03
N PHE A 308 -26.14 15.26 -17.07
CA PHE A 308 -25.94 14.18 -18.06
C PHE A 308 -26.33 12.77 -17.61
N LEU A 309 -26.29 12.40 -16.32
CA LEU A 309 -26.42 10.98 -15.94
C LEU A 309 -27.84 10.56 -15.50
N LEU A 310 -28.56 11.39 -14.73
CA LEU A 310 -29.95 11.11 -14.35
C LEU A 310 -30.90 11.32 -15.53
N ASP A 311 -30.64 12.33 -16.36
CA ASP A 311 -31.51 12.69 -17.49
C ASP A 311 -31.27 11.79 -18.72
N ALA A 312 -30.12 11.10 -18.80
CA ALA A 312 -29.82 10.11 -19.84
C ALA A 312 -30.65 8.82 -19.75
N GLY A 313 -31.61 8.74 -18.82
CA GLY A 313 -32.57 7.64 -18.75
C GLY A 313 -31.99 6.31 -18.23
N LEU A 314 -30.76 6.30 -17.71
CA LEU A 314 -30.05 5.11 -17.25
C LEU A 314 -30.63 4.49 -15.96
N CYS A 315 -31.57 5.20 -15.33
CA CYS A 315 -32.20 4.84 -14.06
C CYS A 315 -33.73 4.65 -14.17
N ARG A 316 -34.31 4.68 -15.39
CA ARG A 316 -35.77 4.65 -15.62
C ARG A 316 -36.46 3.35 -15.15
N ASP A 317 -35.74 2.23 -15.13
CA ASP A 317 -36.27 0.92 -14.70
C ASP A 317 -36.07 0.64 -13.19
N GLY A 318 -35.79 1.68 -12.39
CA GLY A 318 -35.51 1.53 -10.94
C GLY A 318 -34.10 1.03 -10.60
N ARG A 319 -33.26 0.75 -11.60
CA ARG A 319 -31.85 0.31 -11.43
C ARG A 319 -30.90 1.48 -11.09
N VAL A 320 -29.76 1.13 -10.50
CA VAL A 320 -28.81 2.06 -9.88
C VAL A 320 -27.53 2.23 -10.71
N ILE A 321 -26.96 3.42 -10.72
CA ILE A 321 -25.60 3.71 -11.16
C ILE A 321 -24.67 3.51 -9.96
N GLY A 322 -23.83 2.49 -9.98
CA GLY A 322 -22.82 2.25 -8.95
C GLY A 322 -21.50 2.96 -9.29
N ILE A 323 -20.88 3.65 -8.35
CA ILE A 323 -19.52 4.19 -8.50
C ILE A 323 -18.65 3.63 -7.38
N THR A 324 -17.47 3.09 -7.68
CA THR A 324 -16.55 2.59 -6.66
C THR A 324 -15.36 3.50 -6.43
N GLN A 325 -14.89 3.53 -5.19
CA GLN A 325 -13.68 4.21 -4.75
C GLN A 325 -12.82 3.24 -3.91
N PRO A 326 -11.49 3.27 -4.02
CA PRO A 326 -10.59 2.35 -3.30
C PRO A 326 -10.58 2.60 -1.80
N ARG A 327 -10.72 3.87 -1.39
CA ARG A 327 -10.75 4.28 0.01
C ARG A 327 -12.19 4.53 0.45
N ARG A 328 -12.55 4.03 1.64
CA ARG A 328 -13.85 4.34 2.30
C ARG A 328 -14.10 5.84 2.29
N VAL A 329 -13.03 6.59 2.54
CA VAL A 329 -13.14 8.03 2.72
C VAL A 329 -13.50 8.75 1.43
N ALA A 330 -12.94 8.33 0.29
CA ALA A 330 -13.32 8.87 -1.01
C ALA A 330 -14.77 8.50 -1.40
N ALA A 331 -15.21 7.26 -1.16
CA ALA A 331 -16.56 6.80 -1.54
C ALA A 331 -17.68 7.65 -0.93
N VAL A 332 -17.60 7.90 0.38
CA VAL A 332 -18.64 8.64 1.11
C VAL A 332 -18.66 10.10 0.69
N THR A 333 -17.50 10.74 0.47
CA THR A 333 -17.51 12.17 0.18
C THR A 333 -17.99 12.48 -1.22
N VAL A 334 -17.54 11.72 -2.21
CA VAL A 334 -17.98 11.95 -3.58
C VAL A 334 -19.50 11.77 -3.67
N ALA A 335 -20.07 10.84 -2.90
CA ALA A 335 -21.52 10.70 -2.77
C ALA A 335 -22.20 11.93 -2.20
N LYS A 336 -21.67 12.50 -1.12
CA LYS A 336 -22.20 13.71 -0.49
C LYS A 336 -22.16 14.90 -1.45
N ARG A 337 -21.01 15.14 -2.09
CA ARG A 337 -20.84 16.21 -3.09
C ARG A 337 -21.82 16.06 -4.25
N VAL A 338 -21.98 14.86 -4.79
CA VAL A 338 -22.91 14.62 -5.90
C VAL A 338 -24.38 14.74 -5.47
N ALA A 339 -24.72 14.43 -4.22
CA ALA A 339 -26.05 14.68 -3.69
C ALA A 339 -26.37 16.19 -3.65
N GLU A 340 -25.43 16.99 -3.16
CA GLU A 340 -25.51 18.46 -3.12
C GLU A 340 -25.63 19.06 -4.53
N GLU A 341 -24.77 18.65 -5.47
CA GLU A 341 -24.82 19.08 -6.88
C GLU A 341 -26.13 18.68 -7.58
N CYS A 342 -26.75 17.57 -7.17
CA CYS A 342 -28.04 17.12 -7.68
C CYS A 342 -29.25 17.80 -7.00
N GLY A 343 -29.03 18.59 -5.93
CA GLY A 343 -30.09 19.21 -5.13
C GLY A 343 -30.96 18.18 -4.39
N VAL A 344 -30.37 17.08 -3.91
CA VAL A 344 -31.08 16.00 -3.20
C VAL A 344 -30.38 15.64 -1.90
N GLU A 345 -31.14 15.19 -0.91
CA GLU A 345 -30.55 14.70 0.35
C GLU A 345 -29.79 13.38 0.13
N LEU A 346 -28.64 13.25 0.79
CA LEU A 346 -27.84 12.03 0.78
C LEU A 346 -28.64 10.89 1.43
N GLY A 347 -28.71 9.75 0.73
CA GLY A 347 -29.57 8.62 1.08
C GLY A 347 -30.88 8.59 0.30
N GLN A 348 -31.31 9.69 -0.34
CA GLN A 348 -32.41 9.70 -1.30
C GLN A 348 -31.90 9.26 -2.68
N LYS A 349 -31.92 10.11 -3.72
CA LYS A 349 -31.50 9.76 -5.10
C LYS A 349 -30.00 9.46 -5.22
N VAL A 350 -29.16 10.05 -4.37
CA VAL A 350 -27.71 9.77 -4.30
C VAL A 350 -27.41 9.22 -2.91
N GLY A 351 -26.63 8.15 -2.82
CA GLY A 351 -26.26 7.51 -1.56
C GLY A 351 -24.91 6.82 -1.63
N TYR A 352 -24.45 6.25 -0.52
CA TYR A 352 -23.22 5.46 -0.49
C TYR A 352 -23.33 4.20 0.37
N SER A 353 -22.49 3.20 0.10
CA SER A 353 -22.34 2.01 0.94
C SER A 353 -20.87 1.64 1.08
N VAL A 354 -20.38 1.71 2.31
CA VAL A 354 -19.01 1.38 2.66
C VAL A 354 -19.01 0.41 3.85
N ARG A 355 -17.84 -0.07 4.24
CA ARG A 355 -17.77 -1.09 5.29
C ARG A 355 -18.25 -0.49 6.62
N PHE A 356 -19.34 -1.07 7.14
CA PHE A 356 -20.03 -0.71 8.40
C PHE A 356 -20.90 0.55 8.35
N ASP A 357 -21.15 1.11 7.17
CA ASP A 357 -21.90 2.36 7.02
C ASP A 357 -22.55 2.38 5.63
N ASP A 358 -23.88 2.43 5.58
CA ASP A 358 -24.68 2.38 4.36
C ASP A 358 -25.79 3.43 4.45
N THR A 359 -25.66 4.47 3.64
CA THR A 359 -26.63 5.56 3.50
C THR A 359 -27.25 5.45 2.11
N THR A 360 -28.10 4.42 1.93
CA THR A 360 -28.90 4.21 0.72
C THR A 360 -30.35 3.86 1.08
N SER A 361 -31.29 4.19 0.18
CA SER A 361 -32.71 3.86 0.32
C SER A 361 -33.27 3.26 -0.98
N GLY A 362 -34.56 2.90 -0.98
CA GLY A 362 -35.24 2.43 -2.19
C GLY A 362 -35.31 3.48 -3.32
N SER A 363 -35.13 4.77 -3.00
CA SER A 363 -35.11 5.86 -3.98
C SER A 363 -33.71 6.15 -4.55
N THR A 364 -32.65 5.51 -4.01
CA THR A 364 -31.28 5.70 -4.50
C THR A 364 -31.13 5.23 -5.94
N ARG A 365 -30.58 6.11 -6.78
CA ARG A 365 -30.29 5.90 -8.20
C ARG A 365 -28.82 6.09 -8.54
N ILE A 366 -28.06 6.83 -7.74
CA ILE A 366 -26.60 6.90 -7.81
C ILE A 366 -26.04 6.42 -6.47
N LYS A 367 -25.22 5.37 -6.49
CA LYS A 367 -24.66 4.75 -5.29
C LYS A 367 -23.14 4.71 -5.37
N TYR A 368 -22.47 5.43 -4.48
CA TYR A 368 -21.02 5.31 -4.29
C TYR A 368 -20.70 4.18 -3.32
N MET A 369 -19.59 3.48 -3.48
CA MET A 369 -19.21 2.41 -2.56
C MET A 369 -17.71 2.14 -2.58
N THR A 370 -17.20 1.40 -1.59
CA THR A 370 -15.84 0.88 -1.72
C THR A 370 -15.79 -0.30 -2.67
N ASP A 371 -14.64 -0.50 -3.32
CA ASP A 371 -14.43 -1.66 -4.21
C ASP A 371 -14.77 -2.99 -3.53
N GLY A 372 -14.37 -3.11 -2.25
CA GLY A 372 -14.67 -4.29 -1.43
C GLY A 372 -16.18 -4.48 -1.14
N LEU A 373 -16.98 -3.41 -1.11
CA LEU A 373 -18.43 -3.51 -0.94
C LEU A 373 -19.11 -4.01 -2.20
N LEU A 374 -18.75 -3.44 -3.37
CA LEU A 374 -19.31 -3.91 -4.63
C LEU A 374 -18.89 -5.35 -4.93
N LEU A 375 -17.65 -5.74 -4.59
CA LEU A 375 -17.21 -7.13 -4.65
C LEU A 375 -18.08 -8.04 -3.79
N ARG A 376 -18.42 -7.60 -2.58
CA ARG A 376 -19.28 -8.38 -1.68
C ARG A 376 -20.72 -8.46 -2.21
N GLU A 377 -21.25 -7.38 -2.77
CA GLU A 377 -22.55 -7.41 -3.43
C GLU A 377 -22.55 -8.35 -4.63
N ALA A 378 -21.47 -8.36 -5.42
CA ALA A 378 -21.32 -9.28 -6.52
C ALA A 378 -21.22 -10.76 -6.10
N LEU A 379 -20.82 -11.05 -4.87
CA LEU A 379 -20.86 -12.42 -4.33
C LEU A 379 -22.29 -12.86 -3.97
N LEU A 380 -23.17 -11.90 -3.64
CA LEU A 380 -24.57 -12.15 -3.30
C LEU A 380 -25.49 -12.09 -4.52
N ASP A 381 -25.20 -11.16 -5.43
CA ASP A 381 -25.82 -10.97 -6.73
C ASP A 381 -24.74 -11.06 -7.82
N PRO A 382 -24.44 -12.28 -8.30
CA PRO A 382 -23.42 -12.51 -9.33
C PRO A 382 -23.66 -11.79 -10.65
N TYR A 383 -24.86 -11.26 -10.89
CA TYR A 383 -25.22 -10.52 -12.09
C TYR A 383 -25.30 -9.01 -11.84
N LEU A 384 -25.15 -8.56 -10.60
CA LEU A 384 -25.32 -7.16 -10.20
C LEU A 384 -26.61 -6.57 -10.77
N SER A 385 -27.68 -7.37 -10.75
CA SER A 385 -29.01 -7.09 -11.31
C SER A 385 -29.55 -5.71 -10.92
N LYS A 386 -29.21 -5.25 -9.71
CA LYS A 386 -29.55 -3.93 -9.18
C LYS A 386 -28.96 -2.76 -9.98
N TYR A 387 -27.86 -2.97 -10.71
CA TYR A 387 -27.10 -1.91 -11.37
C TYR A 387 -27.34 -1.87 -12.88
N SER A 388 -27.53 -0.67 -13.44
CA SER A 388 -27.56 -0.41 -14.89
C SER A 388 -26.20 0.04 -15.41
N VAL A 389 -25.45 0.76 -14.57
CA VAL A 389 -24.10 1.26 -14.85
C VAL A 389 -23.23 1.00 -13.63
N ILE A 390 -21.99 0.61 -13.83
CA ILE A 390 -20.96 0.64 -12.81
C ILE A 390 -19.79 1.48 -13.29
N ILE A 391 -19.28 2.35 -12.43
CA ILE A 391 -18.11 3.19 -12.64
C ILE A 391 -17.07 2.73 -11.62
N VAL A 392 -15.87 2.37 -12.06
CA VAL A 392 -14.74 2.08 -11.17
C VAL A 392 -13.83 3.30 -11.22
N ASP A 393 -13.78 4.06 -10.13
CA ASP A 393 -12.98 5.27 -10.04
C ASP A 393 -11.62 5.02 -9.38
N GLU A 394 -10.67 5.93 -9.57
CA GLU A 394 -9.33 5.88 -8.99
C GLU A 394 -8.58 4.55 -9.30
N ALA A 395 -8.80 3.99 -10.50
CA ALA A 395 -8.26 2.68 -10.88
C ALA A 395 -6.71 2.61 -10.90
N HIS A 396 -6.04 3.75 -10.87
CA HIS A 396 -4.57 3.86 -10.79
C HIS A 396 -3.99 3.64 -9.39
N GLU A 397 -4.79 3.68 -8.32
CA GLU A 397 -4.32 3.25 -7.00
C GLU A 397 -3.93 1.78 -6.97
N ARG A 398 -4.43 1.02 -7.97
CA ARG A 398 -4.17 -0.41 -8.16
C ARG A 398 -4.31 -1.19 -6.87
N THR A 399 -5.30 -0.80 -6.06
CA THR A 399 -5.65 -1.58 -4.90
C THR A 399 -6.24 -2.90 -5.36
N VAL A 400 -6.13 -3.86 -4.48
CA VAL A 400 -6.42 -5.26 -4.83
C VAL A 400 -7.90 -5.54 -4.91
N HIS A 401 -8.69 -4.78 -4.16
CA HIS A 401 -10.12 -4.81 -4.34
C HIS A 401 -10.51 -4.24 -5.70
N THR A 402 -9.89 -3.15 -6.17
CA THR A 402 -10.14 -2.55 -7.48
C THR A 402 -9.83 -3.52 -8.62
N ASP A 403 -8.66 -4.18 -8.58
CA ASP A 403 -8.24 -5.12 -9.64
C ASP A 403 -9.16 -6.35 -9.73
N VAL A 404 -9.55 -6.93 -8.59
CA VAL A 404 -10.49 -8.08 -8.56
C VAL A 404 -11.88 -7.65 -9.02
N LEU A 405 -12.32 -6.47 -8.61
CA LEU A 405 -13.61 -5.91 -8.98
C LEU A 405 -13.70 -5.72 -10.49
N MET A 406 -12.67 -5.14 -11.10
CA MET A 406 -12.60 -4.95 -12.55
C MET A 406 -12.74 -6.28 -13.31
N GLY A 407 -12.13 -7.37 -12.84
CA GLY A 407 -12.26 -8.70 -13.46
C GLY A 407 -13.64 -9.34 -13.29
N LEU A 408 -14.23 -9.17 -12.11
CA LEU A 408 -15.61 -9.56 -11.88
C LEU A 408 -16.58 -8.77 -12.77
N LEU A 409 -16.45 -7.44 -12.84
CA LEU A 409 -17.34 -6.57 -13.62
C LEU A 409 -17.26 -6.87 -15.11
N LYS A 410 -16.07 -7.21 -15.62
CA LYS A 410 -15.90 -7.72 -16.99
C LYS A 410 -16.71 -8.99 -17.24
N LYS A 411 -16.73 -9.93 -16.28
CA LYS A 411 -17.55 -11.16 -16.37
C LYS A 411 -19.04 -10.85 -16.35
N VAL A 412 -19.49 -10.00 -15.43
CA VAL A 412 -20.90 -9.61 -15.30
C VAL A 412 -21.42 -8.90 -16.54
N GLN A 413 -20.64 -7.95 -17.07
CA GLN A 413 -20.99 -7.22 -18.30
C GLN A 413 -21.19 -8.18 -19.47
N LEU A 414 -20.31 -9.17 -19.64
CA LEU A 414 -20.44 -10.16 -20.70
C LEU A 414 -21.67 -11.06 -20.52
N ALA A 415 -21.94 -11.48 -19.28
CA ALA A 415 -23.10 -12.31 -18.97
C ALA A 415 -24.43 -11.59 -19.27
N ARG A 416 -24.51 -10.28 -19.00
CA ARG A 416 -25.73 -9.46 -19.21
C ARG A 416 -25.91 -8.89 -20.60
N SER A 417 -24.86 -8.89 -21.42
CA SER A 417 -24.92 -8.36 -22.80
C SER A 417 -25.36 -9.39 -23.83
N SER A 418 -25.68 -10.62 -23.41
CA SER A 418 -25.81 -11.77 -24.30
C SER A 418 -27.27 -12.19 -24.51
N SER A 419 -27.83 -11.82 -25.66
CA SER A 419 -28.87 -12.56 -26.37
C SER A 419 -28.27 -13.71 -27.17
N VAL A 420 -27.41 -14.54 -26.56
CA VAL A 420 -26.70 -15.62 -27.26
C VAL A 420 -27.00 -16.97 -26.61
N THR A 421 -27.45 -17.86 -27.49
CA THR A 421 -27.89 -19.24 -27.35
C THR A 421 -26.95 -20.16 -26.56
N ASP A 422 -27.60 -21.19 -26.01
CA ASP A 422 -27.05 -22.35 -25.32
C ASP A 422 -25.69 -22.82 -25.86
N GLY A 423 -24.76 -23.08 -24.95
CA GLY A 423 -23.59 -23.92 -25.25
C GLY A 423 -22.32 -23.66 -24.46
N GLN A 424 -22.21 -22.57 -23.69
CA GLN A 424 -20.92 -22.17 -23.12
C GLN A 424 -21.04 -21.51 -21.72
N SER A 425 -21.34 -22.32 -20.73
CA SER A 425 -21.32 -21.97 -19.31
C SER A 425 -20.35 -22.90 -18.57
N GLY A 426 -19.07 -22.48 -18.50
CA GLY A 426 -18.22 -22.88 -17.37
C GLY A 426 -18.77 -22.23 -16.11
N ARG A 427 -18.90 -23.01 -15.03
CA ARG A 427 -19.63 -22.79 -13.75
C ARG A 427 -19.62 -21.36 -13.17
N PHE A 428 -20.27 -20.40 -13.83
CA PHE A 428 -21.00 -19.30 -13.21
C PHE A 428 -22.41 -19.84 -12.94
N HIS A 429 -23.01 -19.54 -11.79
CA HIS A 429 -24.37 -20.01 -11.43
C HIS A 429 -25.31 -19.90 -12.64
N LYS A 430 -25.88 -21.02 -13.10
CA LYS A 430 -26.85 -21.03 -14.21
C LYS A 430 -27.91 -19.95 -13.95
N MET A 431 -28.13 -19.04 -14.92
CA MET A 431 -29.23 -18.09 -14.81
C MET A 431 -30.53 -18.87 -14.55
N PRO A 432 -31.38 -18.44 -13.59
CA PRO A 432 -32.75 -18.91 -13.53
C PRO A 432 -33.39 -18.71 -14.91
N ARG A 433 -34.08 -19.73 -15.44
CA ARG A 433 -34.62 -19.78 -16.81
C ARG A 433 -35.59 -18.64 -17.19
N HIS A 434 -35.86 -17.68 -16.30
CA HIS A 434 -36.91 -16.67 -16.44
C HIS A 434 -36.50 -15.20 -16.24
N GLU A 435 -35.22 -14.86 -15.99
CA GLU A 435 -34.82 -13.43 -15.81
C GLU A 435 -33.79 -12.98 -16.86
N LYS A 436 -34.24 -12.21 -17.86
CA LYS A 436 -33.35 -11.47 -18.78
C LYS A 436 -32.96 -10.13 -18.13
N TYR A 437 -31.73 -10.01 -17.65
CA TYR A 437 -31.22 -8.70 -17.19
C TYR A 437 -30.77 -7.86 -18.39
N ALA A 438 -31.08 -6.57 -18.36
CA ALA A 438 -30.57 -5.64 -19.36
C ALA A 438 -29.05 -5.44 -19.23
N PRO A 439 -28.35 -5.08 -20.33
CA PRO A 439 -26.89 -4.96 -20.34
C PRO A 439 -26.35 -4.01 -19.27
N LEU A 440 -25.22 -4.38 -18.65
CA LEU A 440 -24.52 -3.54 -17.69
C LEU A 440 -23.52 -2.64 -18.43
N LYS A 441 -23.66 -1.32 -18.28
CA LYS A 441 -22.64 -0.37 -18.75
C LYS A 441 -21.51 -0.28 -17.73
N LEU A 442 -20.27 -0.17 -18.19
CA LEU A 442 -19.09 -0.12 -17.33
C LEU A 442 -18.19 1.04 -17.76
N ILE A 443 -17.78 1.86 -16.80
CA ILE A 443 -16.86 3.00 -16.98
C ILE A 443 -15.70 2.80 -16.02
N ILE A 444 -14.47 3.07 -16.47
CA ILE A 444 -13.25 2.99 -15.64
C ILE A 444 -12.59 4.35 -15.67
N MET A 445 -12.34 4.93 -14.51
CA MET A 445 -11.74 6.25 -14.35
C MET A 445 -10.39 6.13 -13.64
N SER A 446 -9.42 6.92 -14.09
CA SER A 446 -8.02 6.86 -13.66
C SER A 446 -7.35 8.22 -13.92
N ALA A 447 -6.53 8.70 -12.97
CA ALA A 447 -5.79 9.97 -13.10
C ALA A 447 -4.41 9.81 -13.76
N SER A 448 -3.91 8.58 -13.91
CA SER A 448 -2.62 8.30 -14.57
C SER A 448 -2.81 8.04 -16.07
N LEU A 449 -1.79 8.41 -16.88
CA LEU A 449 -1.76 8.39 -18.35
C LEU A 449 -2.11 7.05 -19.04
N ASP A 450 -2.16 5.92 -18.34
CA ASP A 450 -2.36 4.61 -18.97
C ASP A 450 -3.83 4.21 -19.19
N ALA A 451 -4.61 5.06 -19.85
CA ALA A 451 -5.97 4.74 -20.29
C ALA A 451 -6.01 3.61 -21.33
N ARG A 452 -4.88 3.32 -21.98
CA ARG A 452 -4.76 2.25 -22.99
C ARG A 452 -4.86 0.88 -22.34
N ALA A 453 -4.12 0.63 -21.26
CA ALA A 453 -4.20 -0.64 -20.54
C ALA A 453 -5.61 -0.98 -20.01
N PHE A 454 -6.40 0.04 -19.63
CA PHE A 454 -7.80 -0.13 -19.22
C PHE A 454 -8.77 -0.29 -20.39
N SER A 455 -8.64 0.51 -21.46
CA SER A 455 -9.42 0.38 -22.70
C SER A 455 -9.35 -1.04 -23.24
N GLU A 456 -8.13 -1.53 -23.26
CA GLU A 456 -7.79 -2.89 -23.55
C GLU A 456 -8.49 -3.82 -22.59
N TYR A 457 -8.40 -3.60 -21.28
CA TYR A 457 -9.09 -4.44 -20.31
C TYR A 457 -10.55 -4.71 -20.53
N PHE A 458 -11.26 -3.76 -21.10
CA PHE A 458 -12.68 -3.95 -21.34
C PHE A 458 -13.01 -4.25 -22.81
N GLY A 459 -12.04 -4.80 -23.55
CA GLY A 459 -12.21 -5.30 -24.91
C GLY A 459 -12.24 -4.21 -25.96
N GLY A 460 -11.29 -3.27 -25.89
CA GLY A 460 -11.22 -2.10 -26.76
C GLY A 460 -12.24 -1.03 -26.39
N ALA A 461 -12.61 -0.94 -25.10
CA ALA A 461 -13.52 0.10 -24.62
C ALA A 461 -12.94 1.48 -24.96
N LYS A 462 -13.76 2.39 -25.49
CA LYS A 462 -13.30 3.72 -25.92
C LYS A 462 -12.58 4.44 -24.76
N ALA A 463 -11.26 4.59 -24.85
CA ALA A 463 -10.50 5.44 -23.94
C ALA A 463 -10.84 6.89 -24.27
N VAL A 464 -11.48 7.56 -23.33
CA VAL A 464 -11.67 9.00 -23.39
C VAL A 464 -10.63 9.60 -22.48
N HIS A 465 -9.61 10.22 -23.06
CA HIS A 465 -8.66 11.02 -22.30
C HIS A 465 -9.34 12.33 -21.95
N ILE A 466 -9.69 12.47 -20.68
CA ILE A 466 -10.07 13.74 -20.10
C ILE A 466 -8.74 14.30 -19.60
N GLN A 467 -8.21 15.36 -20.25
CA GLN A 467 -7.02 16.03 -19.73
C GLN A 467 -7.30 16.41 -18.28
N GLY A 468 -6.52 15.83 -17.37
CA GLY A 468 -6.46 16.31 -16.00
C GLY A 468 -5.94 17.74 -16.07
N ARG A 469 -6.74 18.70 -15.63
CA ARG A 469 -6.25 20.05 -15.37
C ARG A 469 -5.48 19.98 -14.06
N GLN A 470 -4.26 19.44 -14.10
CA GLN A 470 -3.32 19.76 -13.04
C GLN A 470 -2.85 21.17 -13.33
N PHE A 471 -3.35 22.09 -12.54
CA PHE A 471 -3.00 23.47 -12.63
C PHE A 471 -1.56 23.66 -12.10
N PRO A 472 -0.83 24.69 -12.58
CA PRO A 472 0.51 24.97 -12.09
C PRO A 472 0.52 25.10 -10.57
N VAL A 473 1.61 24.60 -9.96
CA VAL A 473 1.88 24.74 -8.53
C VAL A 473 3.17 25.52 -8.34
N ASP A 474 3.06 26.71 -7.76
CA ASP A 474 4.23 27.51 -7.42
C ASP A 474 4.91 26.92 -6.19
N ILE A 475 6.23 26.74 -6.25
CA ILE A 475 7.02 26.19 -5.14
C ILE A 475 7.77 27.34 -4.47
N PHE A 476 7.52 27.53 -3.18
CA PHE A 476 8.22 28.49 -2.33
C PHE A 476 9.10 27.76 -1.34
N TYR A 477 10.30 28.29 -1.09
CA TYR A 477 11.24 27.78 -0.10
C TYR A 477 11.50 28.84 0.96
N THR A 478 11.72 28.42 2.20
CA THR A 478 12.20 29.34 3.23
C THR A 478 13.64 29.76 2.95
N ARG A 479 14.02 30.98 3.36
CA ARG A 479 15.40 31.46 3.18
C ARG A 479 16.39 30.72 4.08
N ILE A 480 15.94 30.33 5.27
CA ILE A 480 16.72 29.65 6.31
C ILE A 480 15.94 28.38 6.71
N ALA A 481 16.66 27.32 7.10
CA ALA A 481 16.03 26.13 7.63
C ALA A 481 15.40 26.42 8.99
N GLU A 482 14.11 26.13 9.12
CA GLU A 482 13.37 26.34 10.35
C GLU A 482 13.72 25.25 11.38
N THR A 483 14.10 25.64 12.60
CA THR A 483 14.52 24.70 13.65
C THR A 483 13.34 23.97 14.27
N ASP A 484 12.20 24.64 14.43
CA ASP A 484 10.94 24.06 14.84
C ASP A 484 9.95 24.09 13.68
N TYR A 485 9.88 22.98 12.96
CA TYR A 485 8.98 22.87 11.81
C TYR A 485 7.49 22.85 12.22
N LEU A 486 7.15 22.56 13.48
CA LEU A 486 5.77 22.65 13.96
C LEU A 486 5.35 24.11 14.14
N ASP A 487 6.22 24.92 14.73
CA ASP A 487 5.99 26.37 14.85
C ASP A 487 6.04 27.05 13.48
N ALA A 488 6.99 26.69 12.62
CA ALA A 488 7.01 27.19 11.25
C ALA A 488 5.77 26.78 10.45
N SER A 489 5.26 25.56 10.64
CA SER A 489 3.99 25.14 10.05
C SER A 489 2.84 25.98 10.58
N LEU A 490 2.80 26.23 11.89
CA LEU A 490 1.78 27.06 12.54
C LEU A 490 1.80 28.50 12.02
N ILE A 491 2.98 29.12 11.94
CA ILE A 491 3.19 30.47 11.39
C ILE A 491 2.74 30.50 9.93
N THR A 492 3.16 29.54 9.12
CA THR A 492 2.81 29.46 7.69
C THR A 492 1.30 29.26 7.51
N ILE A 493 0.64 28.48 8.36
CA ILE A 493 -0.84 28.33 8.36
C ILE A 493 -1.50 29.68 8.59
N PHE A 494 -1.08 30.44 9.60
CA PHE A 494 -1.66 31.76 9.89
C PHE A 494 -1.30 32.79 8.82
N GLN A 495 -0.08 32.77 8.29
CA GLN A 495 0.34 33.64 7.18
C GLN A 495 -0.55 33.41 5.95
N ILE A 496 -0.71 32.15 5.52
CA ILE A 496 -1.60 31.79 4.42
C ILE A 496 -3.05 32.18 4.74
N HIS A 497 -3.50 32.00 5.98
CA HIS A 497 -4.87 32.35 6.37
C HIS A 497 -5.14 33.87 6.31
N LEU A 498 -4.15 34.70 6.65
CA LEU A 498 -4.26 36.16 6.71
C LEU A 498 -3.95 36.84 5.37
N GLU A 499 -2.98 36.33 4.61
CA GLU A 499 -2.43 37.02 3.43
C GLU A 499 -2.91 36.41 2.11
N GLU A 500 -3.10 35.09 2.04
CA GLU A 500 -3.47 34.43 0.79
C GLU A 500 -4.98 34.44 0.55
N GLY A 501 -5.39 34.44 -0.72
CA GLY A 501 -6.79 34.36 -1.11
C GLY A 501 -7.48 33.05 -0.72
N PRO A 502 -8.77 32.85 -1.05
CA PRO A 502 -9.54 31.67 -0.66
C PRO A 502 -8.89 30.36 -1.16
N GLY A 503 -8.96 29.32 -0.32
CA GLY A 503 -8.42 27.99 -0.58
C GLY A 503 -8.01 27.29 0.72
N ASP A 504 -8.21 25.98 0.77
CA ASP A 504 -7.87 25.16 1.93
C ASP A 504 -6.37 24.83 1.96
N ILE A 505 -5.89 24.56 3.18
CA ILE A 505 -4.48 24.29 3.47
C ILE A 505 -4.32 22.79 3.77
N LEU A 506 -3.39 22.13 3.11
CA LEU A 506 -2.93 20.78 3.44
C LEU A 506 -1.53 20.84 4.04
N VAL A 507 -1.37 20.36 5.27
CA VAL A 507 -0.11 20.39 6.02
C VAL A 507 0.38 18.97 6.23
N PHE A 508 1.60 18.67 5.79
CA PHE A 508 2.23 17.38 6.05
C PHE A 508 2.95 17.39 7.40
N LEU A 509 2.54 16.51 8.31
CA LEU A 509 3.14 16.31 9.62
C LEU A 509 3.54 14.84 9.81
N THR A 510 4.38 14.59 10.79
CA THR A 510 5.09 13.31 10.96
C THR A 510 4.26 12.25 11.70
N GLY A 511 3.27 12.65 12.50
CA GLY A 511 2.50 11.72 13.30
C GLY A 511 1.30 12.33 14.01
N GLN A 512 0.62 11.50 14.79
CA GLN A 512 -0.58 11.86 15.54
C GLN A 512 -0.29 12.94 16.61
N GLU A 513 0.81 12.82 17.34
CA GLU A 513 1.14 13.73 18.45
C GLU A 513 1.45 15.15 17.94
N GLU A 514 2.14 15.24 16.81
CA GLU A 514 2.47 16.48 16.12
C GLU A 514 1.20 17.14 15.56
N ILE A 515 0.33 16.35 14.94
CA ILE A 515 -0.99 16.81 14.46
C ILE A 515 -1.83 17.37 15.60
N GLU A 516 -1.94 16.64 16.72
CA GLU A 516 -2.75 17.06 17.88
C GLU A 516 -2.15 18.28 18.58
N SER A 517 -0.81 18.41 18.58
CA SER A 517 -0.13 19.58 19.13
C SER A 517 -0.38 20.83 18.29
N VAL A 518 -0.22 20.75 16.96
CA VAL A 518 -0.51 21.86 16.05
C VAL A 518 -2.00 22.23 16.12
N GLU A 519 -2.91 21.25 16.14
CA GLU A 519 -4.35 21.50 16.31
C GLU A 519 -4.64 22.27 17.61
N ARG A 520 -4.01 21.90 18.73
CA ARG A 520 -4.17 22.60 20.00
C ARG A 520 -3.66 24.04 19.93
N LEU A 521 -2.45 24.24 19.38
CA LEU A 521 -1.83 25.57 19.27
C LEU A 521 -2.64 26.50 18.35
N ILE A 522 -3.20 25.99 17.26
CA ILE A 522 -4.11 26.78 16.42
C ILE A 522 -5.34 27.18 17.24
N ASN A 523 -5.97 26.26 17.95
CA ASN A 523 -7.16 26.56 18.78
C ASN A 523 -6.89 27.53 19.93
N GLU A 524 -5.67 27.59 20.46
CA GLU A 524 -5.25 28.55 21.49
C GLU A 524 -4.97 29.95 20.93
N LYS A 525 -4.38 30.04 19.73
CA LYS A 525 -4.04 31.32 19.07
C LYS A 525 -5.21 31.93 18.29
N LEU A 526 -6.12 31.11 17.76
CA LEU A 526 -7.24 31.57 16.93
C LEU A 526 -8.13 32.62 17.63
N PRO A 527 -8.51 32.50 18.92
CA PRO A 527 -9.32 33.51 19.61
C PRO A 527 -8.61 34.86 19.81
N GLN A 528 -7.29 34.90 19.66
CA GLN A 528 -6.48 36.11 19.83
C GLN A 528 -6.44 36.97 18.55
N LEU A 529 -6.85 36.41 17.42
CA LEU A 529 -6.96 37.15 16.17
C LEU A 529 -8.21 38.06 16.17
N PRO A 530 -8.23 39.14 15.35
CA PRO A 530 -9.44 39.93 15.13
C PRO A 530 -10.62 39.03 14.74
N GLN A 531 -11.84 39.35 15.19
CA GLN A 531 -13.04 38.50 15.02
C GLN A 531 -13.27 38.03 13.57
N GLU A 532 -12.94 38.87 12.59
CA GLU A 532 -13.02 38.56 11.16
C GLU A 532 -12.08 37.43 10.71
N ASN A 533 -10.95 37.25 11.38
CA ASN A 533 -9.90 36.28 11.07
C ASN A 533 -9.99 35.00 11.92
N GLN A 534 -10.97 34.89 12.83
CA GLN A 534 -11.18 33.70 13.67
C GLN A 534 -11.87 32.54 12.92
N LYS A 535 -12.12 32.69 11.61
CA LYS A 535 -12.87 31.72 10.80
C LYS A 535 -11.94 30.65 10.20
N LEU A 536 -11.46 29.74 11.05
CA LEU A 536 -10.58 28.64 10.65
C LEU A 536 -11.13 27.29 11.16
N LEU A 537 -11.22 26.30 10.28
CA LEU A 537 -11.68 24.94 10.60
C LEU A 537 -10.52 23.96 10.51
N ILE A 538 -10.15 23.32 11.62
CA ILE A 538 -9.03 22.36 11.67
C ILE A 538 -9.57 20.94 11.54
N VAL A 539 -8.91 20.11 10.71
CA VAL A 539 -9.30 18.72 10.49
C VAL A 539 -8.08 17.78 10.41
N PRO A 540 -7.86 16.89 11.40
CA PRO A 540 -6.72 15.96 11.39
C PRO A 540 -6.99 14.68 10.55
N ILE A 541 -5.94 14.11 9.95
CA ILE A 541 -5.98 12.81 9.26
C ILE A 541 -4.67 12.00 9.41
N PHE A 542 -4.75 10.82 10.02
CA PHE A 542 -3.64 9.88 10.19
C PHE A 542 -4.14 8.43 10.25
N ALA A 543 -3.23 7.46 10.04
CA ALA A 543 -3.58 6.05 9.84
C ALA A 543 -4.40 5.42 10.98
N ALA A 544 -4.14 5.80 12.23
CA ALA A 544 -4.85 5.29 13.41
C ALA A 544 -6.26 5.88 13.62
N LEU A 545 -6.62 6.94 12.88
CA LEU A 545 -7.89 7.64 13.05
C LEU A 545 -9.08 6.76 12.58
N PRO A 546 -10.22 6.69 13.30
CA PRO A 546 -11.40 5.98 12.82
C PRO A 546 -11.88 6.49 11.47
N SER A 547 -12.38 5.62 10.60
CA SER A 547 -12.75 6.02 9.23
C SER A 547 -13.80 7.12 9.16
N GLU A 548 -14.74 7.17 10.12
CA GLU A 548 -15.75 8.22 10.22
C GLU A 548 -15.13 9.60 10.50
N GLN A 549 -14.08 9.66 11.31
CA GLN A 549 -13.36 10.90 11.56
C GLN A 549 -12.48 11.28 10.37
N GLN A 550 -11.86 10.30 9.70
CA GLN A 550 -11.16 10.55 8.43
C GLN A 550 -12.08 11.20 7.39
N MET A 551 -13.40 10.90 7.40
CA MET A 551 -14.37 11.51 6.48
C MET A 551 -14.47 13.03 6.58
N ARG A 552 -14.25 13.59 7.77
CA ARG A 552 -14.44 15.01 8.03
C ARG A 552 -13.57 15.88 7.13
N VAL A 553 -12.40 15.37 6.73
CA VAL A 553 -11.43 16.11 5.91
C VAL A 553 -12.02 16.53 4.57
N PHE A 554 -13.02 15.81 4.09
CA PHE A 554 -13.65 16.06 2.82
C PHE A 554 -14.95 16.88 2.90
N ALA A 555 -15.44 17.18 4.10
CA ALA A 555 -16.58 18.09 4.24
C ALA A 555 -16.16 19.52 3.85
N PRO A 556 -17.05 20.31 3.21
CA PRO A 556 -16.79 21.72 2.96
C PRO A 556 -16.72 22.49 4.28
N ALA A 557 -15.90 23.54 4.31
CA ALA A 557 -15.86 24.47 5.44
C ALA A 557 -17.17 25.29 5.51
N PRO A 558 -17.61 25.72 6.70
CA PRO A 558 -18.68 26.71 6.83
C PRO A 558 -18.37 28.00 6.05
N SER A 559 -19.41 28.75 5.65
CA SER A 559 -19.21 29.98 4.88
C SER A 559 -18.30 30.97 5.60
N GLY A 560 -17.28 31.46 4.89
CA GLY A 560 -16.25 32.35 5.43
C GLY A 560 -15.17 31.65 6.26
N PHE A 561 -15.22 30.32 6.46
CA PHE A 561 -14.15 29.56 7.10
C PHE A 561 -13.18 28.99 6.08
N ARG A 562 -11.89 29.04 6.39
CA ARG A 562 -10.84 28.27 5.69
C ARG A 562 -10.63 26.93 6.39
N LYS A 563 -10.50 25.83 5.64
CA LYS A 563 -10.16 24.52 6.22
C LYS A 563 -8.65 24.31 6.24
N VAL A 564 -8.15 23.79 7.35
CA VAL A 564 -6.74 23.38 7.53
C VAL A 564 -6.71 21.89 7.84
N ILE A 565 -6.01 21.16 6.99
CA ILE A 565 -5.95 19.71 7.04
C ILE A 565 -4.55 19.31 7.49
N LEU A 566 -4.49 18.70 8.68
CA LEU A 566 -3.23 18.24 9.28
C LEU A 566 -3.07 16.74 8.99
N ALA A 567 -2.13 16.38 8.12
CA ALA A 567 -2.06 15.05 7.53
C ALA A 567 -0.68 14.39 7.66
N THR A 568 -0.67 13.07 7.83
CA THR A 568 0.55 12.26 7.60
C THR A 568 0.73 11.94 6.10
N ASN A 569 1.70 11.09 5.75
CA ASN A 569 1.88 10.58 4.38
C ASN A 569 0.65 9.84 3.79
N ILE A 570 -0.42 9.64 4.57
CA ILE A 570 -1.71 9.14 4.07
C ILE A 570 -2.32 10.03 2.97
N ALA A 571 -2.03 11.34 2.99
CA ALA A 571 -2.47 12.31 1.99
C ALA A 571 -1.46 12.50 0.84
N GLU A 572 -0.26 11.92 0.94
CA GLU A 572 0.82 12.03 -0.06
C GLU A 572 0.45 11.33 -1.35
N THR A 573 -0.17 10.15 -1.22
CA THR A 573 -0.66 9.32 -2.32
C THR A 573 -2.13 9.00 -2.12
N SER A 574 -2.88 8.96 -3.24
CA SER A 574 -4.21 8.31 -3.31
C SER A 574 -5.40 8.87 -2.50
N VAL A 575 -5.41 10.15 -2.13
CA VAL A 575 -6.66 10.85 -1.72
C VAL A 575 -6.73 12.23 -2.38
N THR A 576 -7.83 12.54 -3.06
CA THR A 576 -8.15 13.89 -3.52
C THR A 576 -9.04 14.57 -2.49
N ILE A 577 -8.48 15.55 -1.77
CA ILE A 577 -9.25 16.37 -0.84
C ILE A 577 -9.67 17.64 -1.60
N PRO A 578 -10.98 17.92 -1.73
CA PRO A 578 -11.46 19.12 -2.41
C PRO A 578 -11.11 20.38 -1.62
N GLY A 579 -10.92 21.48 -2.33
CA GLY A 579 -10.60 22.80 -1.79
C GLY A 579 -9.11 23.07 -1.56
N ILE A 580 -8.24 22.05 -1.64
CA ILE A 580 -6.79 22.23 -1.40
C ILE A 580 -6.19 23.11 -2.49
N LYS A 581 -5.69 24.26 -2.06
CA LYS A 581 -4.95 25.22 -2.90
C LYS A 581 -3.54 25.48 -2.38
N TYR A 582 -3.36 25.33 -1.08
CA TYR A 582 -2.08 25.57 -0.41
C TYR A 582 -1.58 24.29 0.22
N VAL A 583 -0.34 23.90 -0.06
CA VAL A 583 0.34 22.77 0.58
C VAL A 583 1.49 23.30 1.41
N ILE A 584 1.61 22.87 2.65
CA ILE A 584 2.77 23.11 3.51
C ILE A 584 3.51 21.79 3.65
N ASP A 585 4.75 21.74 3.17
CA ASP A 585 5.64 20.58 3.25
C ASP A 585 6.87 20.89 4.11
N PRO A 586 6.89 20.43 5.37
CA PRO A 586 8.06 20.54 6.21
C PRO A 586 9.26 19.71 5.75
N GLY A 587 9.09 18.79 4.79
CA GLY A 587 10.17 17.97 4.28
C GLY A 587 10.53 16.77 5.17
N PHE A 588 9.64 16.38 6.09
CA PHE A 588 9.85 15.24 6.98
C PHE A 588 8.79 14.15 6.83
N VAL A 589 9.17 12.93 7.20
CA VAL A 589 8.31 11.75 7.30
C VAL A 589 8.76 10.86 8.45
N LYS A 590 7.82 10.14 9.07
CA LYS A 590 8.15 9.14 10.09
C LYS A 590 8.43 7.80 9.41
N ALA A 591 9.66 7.29 9.57
CA ALA A 591 10.12 6.05 8.97
C ALA A 591 10.56 5.07 10.06
N ARG A 592 10.47 3.77 9.76
CA ARG A 592 11.05 2.73 10.63
C ARG A 592 12.57 2.76 10.53
N SER A 593 13.22 2.66 11.68
CA SER A 593 14.67 2.55 11.83
C SER A 593 14.98 1.49 12.87
N TYR A 594 16.07 0.77 12.66
CA TYR A 594 16.57 -0.26 13.56
C TYR A 594 17.98 0.12 14.04
N ASP A 595 18.17 0.14 15.36
CA ASP A 595 19.48 0.33 15.98
C ASP A 595 20.02 -1.03 16.45
N PRO A 596 21.04 -1.60 15.75
CA PRO A 596 21.60 -2.89 16.12
C PRO A 596 22.24 -2.91 17.50
N GLY A 597 22.84 -1.81 17.96
CA GLY A 597 23.49 -1.76 19.27
C GLY A 597 22.48 -1.87 20.41
N LYS A 598 21.24 -1.44 20.17
CA LYS A 598 20.14 -1.48 21.15
C LYS A 598 19.14 -2.62 20.90
N GLY A 599 19.22 -3.30 19.75
CA GLY A 599 18.22 -4.28 19.30
C GLY A 599 16.82 -3.69 19.16
N MET A 600 16.71 -2.38 18.88
CA MET A 600 15.47 -1.63 19.01
C MET A 600 14.98 -1.13 17.65
N GLU A 601 13.73 -1.45 17.34
CA GLU A 601 13.00 -0.79 16.25
C GLU A 601 12.34 0.48 16.77
N SER A 602 12.50 1.57 16.03
CA SER A 602 11.95 2.87 16.37
C SER A 602 11.36 3.54 15.15
N LEU A 603 10.32 4.33 15.38
CA LEU A 603 9.76 5.21 14.36
C LEU A 603 10.42 6.58 14.55
N ILE A 604 11.43 6.86 13.74
CA ILE A 604 12.15 8.14 13.77
C ILE A 604 11.64 9.05 12.67
N ILE A 605 11.77 10.35 12.91
CA ILE A 605 11.52 11.37 11.91
C ILE A 605 12.78 11.48 11.05
N VAL A 606 12.60 11.39 9.73
CA VAL A 606 13.67 11.55 8.73
C VAL A 606 13.24 12.52 7.65
N PRO A 607 14.19 13.18 6.96
CA PRO A 607 13.87 13.95 5.76
C PRO A 607 13.18 13.10 4.69
N THR A 608 12.30 13.72 3.89
CA THR A 608 11.69 13.08 2.72
C THR A 608 12.68 12.93 1.58
N SER A 609 12.41 12.01 0.65
CA SER A 609 13.12 12.01 -0.64
C SER A 609 12.52 13.03 -1.62
N LYS A 610 13.29 13.43 -2.64
CA LYS A 610 12.80 14.33 -3.70
C LYS A 610 11.53 13.78 -4.36
N SER A 611 11.50 12.48 -4.63
CA SER A 611 10.34 11.81 -5.20
C SER A 611 9.06 12.00 -4.37
N GLN A 612 9.15 12.00 -3.03
CA GLN A 612 8.01 12.20 -2.15
C GLN A 612 7.58 13.67 -2.11
N ALA A 613 8.55 14.59 -2.02
CA ALA A 613 8.29 16.03 -2.02
C ALA A 613 7.54 16.51 -3.29
N LEU A 614 7.85 15.92 -4.45
CA LEU A 614 7.14 16.18 -5.70
C LEU A 614 5.68 15.67 -5.69
N GLN A 615 5.42 14.53 -5.05
CA GLN A 615 4.06 14.00 -4.92
C GLN A 615 3.21 14.84 -3.95
N ARG A 616 3.82 15.39 -2.90
CA ARG A 616 3.19 16.29 -1.94
C ARG A 616 2.77 17.61 -2.58
N SER A 617 3.67 18.26 -3.33
CA SER A 617 3.37 19.54 -3.99
C SER A 617 2.26 19.39 -5.04
N GLY A 618 2.23 18.27 -5.77
CA GLY A 618 1.17 17.96 -6.74
C GLY A 618 -0.26 17.86 -6.17
N ARG A 619 -0.45 17.98 -4.85
CA ARG A 619 -1.78 18.05 -4.19
C ARG A 619 -2.44 19.41 -4.34
N ALA A 620 -1.66 20.49 -4.41
CA ALA A 620 -2.16 21.86 -4.54
C ALA A 620 -2.76 22.14 -5.92
N GLY A 621 -2.26 21.48 -6.97
CA GLY A 621 -2.65 21.75 -8.36
C GLY A 621 -3.86 20.94 -8.84
N ARG A 622 -4.68 20.35 -7.96
CA ARG A 622 -5.73 19.39 -8.37
C ARG A 622 -7.03 20.01 -8.84
N GLU A 623 -7.51 21.08 -8.19
CA GLU A 623 -8.77 21.76 -8.53
C GLU A 623 -8.58 23.14 -9.15
N GLY A 624 -7.42 23.76 -8.93
CA GLY A 624 -7.04 25.09 -9.44
C GLY A 624 -5.54 25.34 -9.24
N PRO A 625 -4.99 26.45 -9.75
CA PRO A 625 -3.59 26.82 -9.49
C PRO A 625 -3.36 26.92 -8.00
N GLY A 626 -2.23 26.37 -7.54
CA GLY A 626 -1.94 26.23 -6.13
C GLY A 626 -0.54 26.66 -5.78
N LYS A 627 -0.24 26.71 -4.49
CA LYS A 627 1.10 27.00 -3.97
C LYS A 627 1.55 25.90 -3.02
N CYS A 628 2.82 25.56 -3.07
CA CYS A 628 3.47 24.67 -2.12
C CYS A 628 4.58 25.42 -1.39
N PHE A 629 4.46 25.51 -0.07
CA PHE A 629 5.41 26.14 0.84
C PHE A 629 6.27 25.06 1.47
N ARG A 630 7.53 24.98 1.05
CA ARG A 630 8.54 24.10 1.63
C ARG A 630 9.22 24.84 2.77
N LEU A 631 9.15 24.27 3.98
CA LEU A 631 9.71 24.89 5.19
C LEU A 631 11.22 24.69 5.34
N TYR A 632 11.90 24.55 4.20
CA TYR A 632 13.33 24.35 4.09
C TYR A 632 13.86 25.09 2.85
N PRO A 633 15.12 25.55 2.85
CA PRO A 633 15.74 26.17 1.68
C PRO A 633 15.87 25.24 0.48
N GLU A 634 15.90 25.82 -0.72
CA GLU A 634 16.08 25.08 -1.98
C GLU A 634 17.38 24.26 -1.99
N LYS A 635 18.47 24.82 -1.45
CA LYS A 635 19.73 24.07 -1.25
C LYS A 635 19.59 22.80 -0.40
N GLU A 636 18.59 22.72 0.49
CA GLU A 636 18.31 21.51 1.26
C GLU A 636 17.50 20.51 0.43
N PHE A 637 16.61 20.98 -0.46
CA PHE A 637 15.93 20.12 -1.43
C PHE A 637 16.92 19.37 -2.33
N ASP A 638 17.95 20.06 -2.81
CA ASP A 638 18.97 19.46 -3.67
C ASP A 638 19.79 18.38 -2.97
N LYS A 639 19.97 18.52 -1.64
CA LYS A 639 20.65 17.54 -0.78
C LYS A 639 19.80 16.33 -0.43
N LEU A 640 18.47 16.40 -0.61
CA LEU A 640 17.59 15.25 -0.34
C LEU A 640 17.99 14.09 -1.27
N GLU A 641 17.88 12.88 -0.74
CA GLU A 641 18.05 11.68 -1.56
C GLU A 641 16.95 11.64 -2.64
N ASP A 642 17.30 11.20 -3.85
CA ASP A 642 16.34 11.13 -4.97
C ASP A 642 15.21 10.12 -4.67
N SER A 643 15.55 9.03 -3.98
CA SER A 643 14.66 7.95 -3.58
C SER A 643 14.83 7.59 -2.11
N THR A 644 13.83 6.94 -1.51
CA THR A 644 13.89 6.47 -0.13
C THR A 644 14.91 5.35 0.09
N MET A 645 15.66 5.41 1.19
CA MET A 645 16.59 4.36 1.61
C MET A 645 15.93 2.95 1.67
N PRO A 646 16.61 1.90 1.15
CA PRO A 646 16.15 0.52 1.21
C PRO A 646 15.90 -0.02 2.61
N GLU A 647 14.98 -0.97 2.74
CA GLU A 647 14.60 -1.54 4.03
C GLU A 647 15.72 -2.33 4.71
N ILE A 648 16.57 -3.03 3.93
CA ILE A 648 17.67 -3.88 4.43
C ILE A 648 18.69 -3.13 5.31
N LYS A 649 18.80 -1.80 5.14
CA LYS A 649 19.70 -0.96 5.93
C LYS A 649 19.11 -0.49 7.26
N ARG A 650 17.80 -0.66 7.47
CA ARG A 650 17.04 -0.02 8.56
C ARG A 650 16.10 -0.97 9.31
N CYS A 651 16.28 -2.28 9.18
CA CYS A 651 15.47 -3.31 9.85
C CYS A 651 16.34 -4.34 10.60
N ASN A 652 15.71 -5.11 11.48
CA ASN A 652 16.33 -6.31 12.05
C ASN A 652 16.50 -7.39 10.96
N LEU A 653 17.66 -8.05 10.92
CA LEU A 653 18.01 -9.05 9.91
C LEU A 653 17.92 -10.50 10.42
N SER A 654 17.53 -10.75 11.67
CA SER A 654 17.59 -12.08 12.30
C SER A 654 16.76 -13.12 11.54
N ASN A 655 15.54 -12.80 11.13
CA ASN A 655 14.71 -13.69 10.31
C ASN A 655 15.35 -13.96 8.93
N VAL A 656 15.95 -12.94 8.32
CA VAL A 656 16.59 -13.03 7.01
C VAL A 656 17.87 -13.87 7.07
N ILE A 657 18.70 -13.67 8.09
CA ILE A 657 19.92 -14.44 8.30
C ILE A 657 19.59 -15.88 8.61
N LEU A 658 18.55 -16.16 9.42
CA LEU A 658 18.07 -17.51 9.66
C LEU A 658 17.68 -18.20 8.34
N GLN A 659 16.96 -17.50 7.47
CA GLN A 659 16.60 -18.02 6.13
C GLN A 659 17.85 -18.24 5.27
N LEU A 660 18.80 -17.31 5.23
CA LEU A 660 20.05 -17.45 4.48
C LEU A 660 20.88 -18.66 4.96
N LYS A 661 21.01 -18.85 6.28
CA LYS A 661 21.69 -20.02 6.86
C LYS A 661 20.98 -21.31 6.50
N ALA A 662 19.66 -21.34 6.55
CA ALA A 662 18.87 -22.49 6.15
C ALA A 662 18.92 -22.78 4.62
N LEU A 663 19.25 -21.78 3.80
CA LEU A 663 19.59 -21.95 2.38
C LEU A 663 21.04 -22.43 2.13
N GLY A 664 21.83 -22.64 3.19
CA GLY A 664 23.24 -23.03 3.10
C GLY A 664 24.18 -21.86 2.77
N VAL A 665 23.78 -20.62 3.03
CA VAL A 665 24.65 -19.44 2.93
C VAL A 665 25.33 -19.20 4.27
N ASP A 666 26.53 -19.75 4.43
CA ASP A 666 27.29 -19.61 5.68
C ASP A 666 28.00 -18.26 5.81
N ASP A 667 28.58 -17.76 4.72
CA ASP A 667 29.21 -16.45 4.66
C ASP A 667 28.18 -15.35 4.38
N ILE A 668 27.61 -14.81 5.46
CA ILE A 668 26.63 -13.72 5.41
C ILE A 668 27.31 -12.38 5.09
N LEU A 669 28.54 -12.15 5.55
CA LEU A 669 29.26 -10.89 5.32
C LEU A 669 29.73 -10.74 3.87
N GLY A 670 30.13 -11.84 3.24
CA GLY A 670 30.46 -11.93 1.83
C GLY A 670 29.24 -12.18 0.92
N PHE A 671 28.02 -12.27 1.45
CA PHE A 671 26.84 -12.40 0.62
C PHE A 671 26.64 -11.18 -0.28
N ASP A 672 26.24 -11.47 -1.51
CA ASP A 672 26.16 -10.50 -2.58
C ASP A 672 24.83 -9.75 -2.52
N PHE A 673 24.66 -8.85 -1.56
CA PHE A 673 23.51 -7.93 -1.51
C PHE A 673 23.69 -6.80 -2.53
N ILE A 674 22.59 -6.29 -3.11
CA ILE A 674 22.62 -5.08 -3.96
C ILE A 674 23.19 -3.90 -3.17
N GLU A 675 22.64 -3.70 -1.97
CA GLU A 675 23.22 -2.80 -0.99
C GLU A 675 23.43 -3.56 0.30
N LYS A 676 24.67 -3.54 0.80
CA LYS A 676 25.02 -4.30 2.00
C LYS A 676 24.42 -3.65 3.26
N PRO A 677 23.81 -4.45 4.15
CA PRO A 677 23.45 -3.97 5.49
C PRO A 677 24.72 -3.65 6.30
N SER A 678 24.54 -2.95 7.43
CA SER A 678 25.66 -2.66 8.32
C SER A 678 26.22 -3.94 8.95
N ARG A 679 27.54 -3.99 9.14
CA ARG A 679 28.20 -5.13 9.82
C ARG A 679 27.64 -5.34 11.23
N ALA A 680 27.35 -4.25 11.94
CA ALA A 680 26.75 -4.30 13.27
C ALA A 680 25.37 -4.97 13.25
N ALA A 681 24.53 -4.70 12.25
CA ALA A 681 23.23 -5.37 12.11
C ALA A 681 23.40 -6.88 11.88
N ILE A 682 24.32 -7.28 11.00
CA ILE A 682 24.61 -8.70 10.75
C ILE A 682 25.10 -9.40 12.02
N THR A 683 26.11 -8.83 12.70
CA THR A 683 26.69 -9.42 13.91
C THR A 683 25.64 -9.55 15.01
N LYS A 684 24.85 -8.51 15.25
CA LYS A 684 23.80 -8.55 16.27
C LYS A 684 22.75 -9.62 15.99
N SER A 685 22.32 -9.73 14.73
CA SER A 685 21.36 -10.75 14.33
C SER A 685 21.93 -12.17 14.42
N LEU A 686 23.22 -12.38 14.15
CA LEU A 686 23.90 -13.67 14.37
C LEU A 686 24.00 -14.02 15.86
N GLU A 687 24.36 -13.06 16.72
CA GLU A 687 24.38 -13.23 18.17
C GLU A 687 22.99 -13.62 18.70
N GLU A 688 21.93 -12.93 18.26
CA GLU A 688 20.56 -13.23 18.64
C GLU A 688 20.17 -14.67 18.27
N LEU A 689 20.45 -15.09 17.04
CA LEU A 689 20.14 -16.44 16.58
C LEU A 689 20.95 -17.52 17.32
N PHE A 690 22.22 -17.24 17.64
CA PHE A 690 23.04 -18.12 18.46
C PHE A 690 22.45 -18.29 19.87
N LEU A 691 22.09 -17.18 20.52
CA LEU A 691 21.49 -17.20 21.86
C LEU A 691 20.14 -17.93 21.90
N LEU A 692 19.33 -17.83 20.85
CA LEU A 692 18.07 -18.58 20.72
C LEU A 692 18.30 -20.09 20.45
N GLY A 693 19.56 -20.51 20.23
CA GLY A 693 19.94 -21.87 19.88
C GLY A 693 19.62 -22.24 18.44
N ALA A 694 19.39 -21.26 17.56
CA ALA A 694 19.19 -21.49 16.13
C ALA A 694 20.52 -21.74 15.40
N LEU A 695 21.64 -21.27 15.97
CA LEU A 695 22.99 -21.49 15.45
C LEU A 695 23.86 -22.23 16.47
N THR A 696 24.84 -22.96 15.95
CA THR A 696 25.93 -23.63 16.69
C THR A 696 27.10 -22.68 16.96
N ASP A 697 28.09 -23.12 17.73
CA ASP A 697 29.32 -22.36 18.03
C ASP A 697 30.11 -22.02 16.74
N GLU A 698 30.01 -22.86 15.72
CA GLU A 698 30.59 -22.63 14.39
C GLU A 698 29.74 -21.68 13.51
N CYS A 699 28.70 -21.07 14.07
CA CYS A 699 27.72 -20.23 13.36
C CYS A 699 26.99 -20.96 12.22
N LEU A 700 26.84 -22.28 12.32
CA LEU A 700 26.03 -23.10 11.39
C LEU A 700 24.63 -23.30 11.95
N LEU A 701 23.65 -23.57 11.09
CA LEU A 701 22.28 -23.84 11.52
C LEU A 701 22.22 -25.09 12.40
N SER A 702 21.55 -24.99 13.55
CA SER A 702 21.44 -26.11 14.49
C SER A 702 20.35 -27.12 14.09
N ASP A 703 20.54 -28.37 14.47
CA ASP A 703 19.59 -29.48 14.28
C ASP A 703 19.14 -30.01 15.65
N PRO A 704 17.82 -30.13 15.95
CA PRO A 704 16.68 -29.78 15.08
C PRO A 704 16.24 -28.33 15.16
N VAL A 705 16.66 -27.57 16.18
CA VAL A 705 16.05 -26.27 16.54
C VAL A 705 16.14 -25.25 15.41
N GLY A 706 17.32 -24.98 14.85
CA GLY A 706 17.51 -24.01 13.78
C GLY A 706 16.72 -24.38 12.51
N HIS A 707 16.76 -25.65 12.10
CA HIS A 707 15.97 -26.15 10.98
C HIS A 707 14.45 -26.04 11.22
N GLN A 708 13.98 -26.37 12.42
CA GLN A 708 12.58 -26.23 12.80
C GLN A 708 12.14 -24.77 12.79
N MET A 709 12.97 -23.85 13.30
CA MET A 709 12.69 -22.41 13.29
C MET A 709 12.59 -21.87 11.86
N ALA A 710 13.53 -22.21 10.98
CA ALA A 710 13.52 -21.76 9.58
C ALA A 710 12.31 -22.27 8.78
N ARG A 711 11.71 -23.39 9.19
CA ARG A 711 10.49 -23.93 8.57
C ARG A 711 9.24 -23.15 8.94
N LEU A 712 9.20 -22.44 10.07
CA LEU A 712 8.03 -21.67 10.50
C LEU A 712 8.01 -20.29 9.83
N PRO A 713 6.86 -19.82 9.31
CA PRO A 713 6.76 -18.49 8.73
C PRO A 713 6.55 -17.46 9.84
N LEU A 714 7.51 -17.32 10.75
CA LEU A 714 7.44 -16.51 11.96
C LEU A 714 8.82 -15.91 12.29
N ASP A 715 8.85 -14.91 13.15
CA ASP A 715 10.12 -14.39 13.67
C ASP A 715 10.84 -15.45 14.53
N PRO A 716 12.18 -15.39 14.66
CA PRO A 716 12.95 -16.40 15.38
C PRO A 716 12.47 -16.62 16.82
N ILE A 717 12.15 -15.54 17.55
CA ILE A 717 11.66 -15.63 18.94
C ILE A 717 10.33 -16.40 19.01
N TYR A 718 9.36 -16.11 18.13
CA TYR A 718 8.08 -16.83 18.09
C TYR A 718 8.25 -18.29 17.66
N SER A 719 9.16 -18.54 16.74
CA SER A 719 9.48 -19.91 16.30
C SER A 719 10.06 -20.73 17.46
N LYS A 720 11.01 -20.15 18.20
CA LYS A 720 11.59 -20.77 19.40
C LYS A 720 10.55 -20.99 20.48
N ALA A 721 9.66 -20.02 20.71
CA ALA A 721 8.58 -20.11 21.69
C ALA A 721 7.64 -21.28 21.41
N LEU A 722 7.24 -21.50 20.15
CA LEU A 722 6.40 -22.63 19.77
C LEU A 722 7.11 -23.98 19.94
N ILE A 723 8.40 -24.07 19.61
CA ILE A 723 9.17 -25.30 19.79
C ILE A 723 9.26 -25.64 21.28
N LEU A 724 9.64 -24.68 22.12
CA LEU A 724 9.74 -24.89 23.58
C LEU A 724 8.37 -25.14 24.23
N ALA A 725 7.29 -24.53 23.74
CA ALA A 725 5.97 -24.71 24.35
C ALA A 725 5.47 -26.17 24.30
N SER A 726 5.98 -26.99 23.38
CA SER A 726 5.74 -28.44 23.38
C SER A 726 6.39 -29.15 24.58
N GLU A 727 7.53 -28.66 25.07
CA GLU A 727 8.23 -29.21 26.25
C GLU A 727 7.59 -28.75 27.56
N PHE A 728 7.08 -27.51 27.58
CA PHE A 728 6.37 -26.92 28.73
C PHE A 728 4.89 -27.31 28.81
N ASN A 729 4.40 -28.18 27.92
CA ASN A 729 3.00 -28.59 27.83
C ASN A 729 1.99 -27.42 27.67
N CYS A 730 2.37 -26.33 26.98
CA CYS A 730 1.53 -25.12 26.79
C CYS A 730 1.47 -24.64 25.33
N LEU A 731 1.63 -25.57 24.38
CA LEU A 731 1.67 -25.30 22.95
C LEU A 731 0.40 -24.62 22.41
N GLU A 732 -0.78 -25.01 22.87
CA GLU A 732 -2.04 -24.40 22.44
C GLU A 732 -2.10 -22.91 22.86
N GLU A 733 -1.71 -22.59 24.09
CA GLU A 733 -1.67 -21.21 24.60
C GLU A 733 -0.63 -20.35 23.86
N MET A 734 0.54 -20.92 23.59
CA MET A 734 1.59 -20.23 22.84
C MET A 734 1.18 -19.99 21.37
N LEU A 735 0.51 -20.96 20.74
CA LEU A 735 -0.03 -20.84 19.39
C LEU A 735 -1.04 -19.68 19.29
N ILE A 736 -1.97 -19.58 20.25
CA ILE A 736 -2.91 -18.46 20.36
C ILE A 736 -2.17 -17.14 20.52
N THR A 737 -1.19 -17.09 21.41
CA THR A 737 -0.40 -15.89 21.70
C THR A 737 0.32 -15.39 20.46
N VAL A 738 1.07 -16.26 19.79
CA VAL A 738 1.82 -15.93 18.57
C VAL A 738 0.87 -15.48 17.44
N ALA A 739 -0.28 -16.13 17.29
CA ALA A 739 -1.26 -15.75 16.27
C ALA A 739 -1.87 -14.37 16.50
N LEU A 740 -2.12 -14.00 17.76
CA LEU A 740 -2.62 -12.67 18.14
C LEU A 740 -1.56 -11.58 18.10
N LEU A 741 -0.30 -11.89 18.41
CA LEU A 741 0.83 -10.97 18.27
C LEU A 741 1.19 -10.71 16.80
N SER A 742 0.85 -11.65 15.89
CA SER A 742 1.09 -11.52 14.44
C SER A 742 0.08 -10.63 13.70
N VAL A 743 -0.90 -10.03 14.39
CA VAL A 743 -1.92 -9.15 13.80
C VAL A 743 -1.92 -7.76 14.45
N GLU A 744 -2.54 -6.79 13.78
CA GLU A 744 -2.80 -5.48 14.40
C GLU A 744 -3.60 -5.65 15.71
N SER A 745 -3.35 -4.77 16.69
CA SER A 745 -3.99 -4.78 18.00
C SER A 745 -5.49 -5.13 17.92
N ILE A 746 -5.87 -6.17 18.65
CA ILE A 746 -7.28 -6.59 18.72
C ILE A 746 -8.12 -5.65 19.59
N PHE A 747 -7.50 -4.93 20.53
CA PHE A 747 -8.19 -3.99 21.41
C PHE A 747 -8.44 -2.67 20.68
N TYR A 748 -9.69 -2.19 20.77
CA TYR A 748 -10.14 -0.94 20.19
C TYR A 748 -10.73 -0.05 21.28
N THR A 749 -10.15 1.14 21.50
CA THR A 749 -10.59 2.04 22.57
C THR A 749 -10.94 3.42 21.99
N PRO A 750 -12.23 3.70 21.75
CA PRO A 750 -12.68 5.04 21.38
C PRO A 750 -12.38 6.04 22.50
N ARG A 751 -11.89 7.25 22.17
CA ARG A 751 -11.61 8.30 23.15
C ARG A 751 -12.86 8.66 23.98
N ASP A 752 -14.02 8.75 23.32
CA ASP A 752 -15.28 9.15 23.97
C ASP A 752 -15.87 8.04 24.86
N LYS A 753 -15.38 6.80 24.74
CA LYS A 753 -15.87 5.62 25.46
C LYS A 753 -14.77 4.88 26.20
N LEU A 754 -13.77 5.62 26.68
CA LEU A 754 -12.60 5.08 27.39
C LEU A 754 -13.02 4.18 28.56
N GLU A 755 -13.97 4.61 29.40
CA GLU A 755 -14.38 3.86 30.58
C GLU A 755 -15.20 2.60 30.26
N GLU A 756 -16.10 2.65 29.27
CA GLU A 756 -16.84 1.47 28.80
C GLU A 756 -15.89 0.41 28.21
N ALA A 757 -14.96 0.85 27.35
CA ALA A 757 -13.99 -0.04 26.72
C ALA A 757 -13.03 -0.65 27.75
N ARG A 758 -12.59 0.12 28.74
CA ARG A 758 -11.78 -0.37 29.87
C ARG A 758 -12.55 -1.41 30.69
N THR A 759 -13.83 -1.16 30.95
CA THR A 759 -14.69 -2.09 31.71
C THR A 759 -14.87 -3.42 30.96
N ALA A 760 -15.15 -3.37 29.66
CA ALA A 760 -15.24 -4.56 28.82
C ALA A 760 -13.91 -5.33 28.74
N THR A 761 -12.79 -4.61 28.60
CA THR A 761 -11.45 -5.23 28.58
C THR A 761 -11.10 -5.90 29.90
N LYS A 762 -11.56 -5.33 31.03
CA LYS A 762 -11.33 -5.86 32.39
C LYS A 762 -11.90 -7.26 32.58
N CYS A 763 -12.96 -7.63 31.86
CA CYS A 763 -13.52 -8.99 31.89
C CYS A 763 -12.55 -10.06 31.37
N PHE A 764 -11.58 -9.68 30.54
CA PHE A 764 -10.58 -10.58 29.98
C PHE A 764 -9.21 -10.42 30.64
N SER A 765 -9.00 -9.32 31.36
CA SER A 765 -7.73 -8.95 31.99
C SER A 765 -7.24 -10.01 32.97
N SER A 766 -6.03 -10.48 32.72
CA SER A 766 -5.31 -11.33 33.67
C SER A 766 -4.39 -10.48 34.55
N PRO A 767 -4.33 -10.74 35.86
CA PRO A 767 -3.38 -10.06 36.74
C PRO A 767 -1.93 -10.40 36.43
N GLU A 768 -1.70 -11.50 35.71
CA GLU A 768 -0.40 -12.00 35.31
C GLU A 768 0.19 -11.25 34.12
N GLY A 769 -0.64 -10.68 33.24
CA GLY A 769 -0.17 -9.89 32.11
C GLY A 769 -1.05 -9.89 30.86
N ASP A 770 -0.54 -9.21 29.83
CA ASP A 770 -1.20 -8.96 28.55
C ASP A 770 -1.28 -10.23 27.69
N HIS A 771 -0.25 -11.08 27.65
CA HIS A 771 -0.28 -12.33 26.86
C HIS A 771 -1.43 -13.25 27.28
N ILE A 772 -1.64 -13.39 28.59
CA ILE A 772 -2.75 -14.20 29.13
C ILE A 772 -4.09 -13.50 28.88
N THR A 773 -4.12 -12.17 28.91
CA THR A 773 -5.31 -11.39 28.52
C THR A 773 -5.70 -11.65 27.06
N LEU A 774 -4.72 -11.74 26.15
CA LEU A 774 -4.93 -12.09 24.75
C LEU A 774 -5.50 -13.52 24.60
N ILE A 775 -4.95 -14.49 25.34
CA ILE A 775 -5.47 -15.87 25.35
C ILE A 775 -6.92 -15.90 25.83
N ASN A 776 -7.25 -15.19 26.92
CA ASN A 776 -8.60 -15.14 27.48
C ASN A 776 -9.62 -14.60 26.47
N VAL A 777 -9.25 -13.56 25.70
CA VAL A 777 -10.11 -13.03 24.63
C VAL A 777 -10.37 -14.08 23.55
N TYR A 778 -9.33 -14.81 23.14
CA TYR A 778 -9.46 -15.85 22.11
C TYR A 778 -10.32 -17.03 22.57
N ARG A 779 -10.06 -17.55 23.78
CA ARG A 779 -10.84 -18.63 24.40
C ARG A 779 -12.30 -18.24 24.56
N ALA A 780 -12.59 -17.06 25.13
CA ALA A 780 -13.95 -16.57 25.28
C ALA A 780 -14.69 -16.42 23.93
N CYS A 781 -13.98 -16.01 22.87
CA CYS A 781 -14.55 -15.95 21.54
C CYS A 781 -14.83 -17.35 20.96
N ASN A 782 -13.90 -18.31 21.12
CA ASN A 782 -14.10 -19.69 20.71
C ASN A 782 -15.29 -20.32 21.42
N ASP A 783 -15.36 -20.24 22.74
CA ASP A 783 -16.45 -20.80 23.54
C ASP A 783 -17.80 -20.20 23.14
N PHE A 784 -17.84 -18.89 22.91
CA PHE A 784 -19.05 -18.20 22.46
C PHE A 784 -19.51 -18.68 21.08
N LEU A 785 -18.57 -18.93 20.16
CA LEU A 785 -18.87 -19.43 18.83
C LEU A 785 -19.27 -20.91 18.84
N GLU A 786 -18.57 -21.75 19.60
CA GLU A 786 -18.85 -23.18 19.70
C GLU A 786 -20.27 -23.41 20.25
N LYS A 787 -20.61 -22.75 21.36
CA LYS A 787 -21.96 -22.81 21.98
C LYS A 787 -23.10 -22.41 21.03
N ARG A 788 -22.83 -21.56 20.03
CA ARG A 788 -23.84 -21.08 19.07
C ARG A 788 -23.73 -21.72 17.68
N SER A 789 -22.64 -22.42 17.40
CA SER A 789 -22.38 -23.08 16.11
C SER A 789 -23.19 -24.37 15.95
N MET A 790 -23.52 -25.05 17.05
CA MET A 790 -24.36 -26.26 17.03
C MET A 790 -25.80 -25.99 16.60
N GLU A 791 -26.25 -24.73 16.57
CA GLU A 791 -27.65 -24.34 16.30
C GLU A 791 -27.83 -23.54 14.98
N MET A 792 -26.76 -23.15 14.28
CA MET A 792 -26.84 -22.16 13.18
C MET A 792 -25.88 -22.37 12.01
N GLY A 793 -26.32 -22.00 10.79
CA GLY A 793 -25.49 -22.03 9.58
C GLY A 793 -24.43 -20.91 9.48
N ILE A 794 -23.42 -21.13 8.64
CA ILE A 794 -22.18 -20.34 8.47
C ILE A 794 -22.42 -18.81 8.41
N ALA A 795 -23.44 -18.34 7.67
CA ALA A 795 -23.72 -16.92 7.51
C ALA A 795 -24.28 -16.24 8.78
N LYS A 796 -25.01 -16.98 9.63
CA LYS A 796 -25.53 -16.47 10.91
C LYS A 796 -24.41 -16.39 11.95
N THR A 797 -23.52 -17.39 11.99
CA THR A 797 -22.33 -17.43 12.86
C THR A 797 -21.44 -16.19 12.66
N GLU A 798 -21.23 -15.79 11.40
CA GLU A 798 -20.45 -14.60 11.05
C GLU A 798 -21.07 -13.29 11.57
N LYS A 799 -22.40 -13.17 11.58
CA LYS A 799 -23.11 -12.00 12.12
C LYS A 799 -22.98 -11.92 13.64
N VAL A 800 -23.10 -13.07 14.30
CA VAL A 800 -23.00 -13.22 15.75
C VAL A 800 -21.57 -12.94 16.24
N PHE A 801 -20.54 -13.42 15.53
CA PHE A 801 -19.14 -13.09 15.77
C PHE A 801 -18.87 -11.58 15.78
N ARG A 802 -19.35 -10.86 14.75
CA ARG A 802 -19.16 -9.41 14.65
C ARG A 802 -19.86 -8.65 15.77
N LYS A 803 -21.04 -9.12 16.19
CA LYS A 803 -21.79 -8.53 17.31
C LYS A 803 -21.00 -8.65 18.62
N TRP A 804 -20.51 -9.85 18.94
CA TRP A 804 -19.70 -10.09 20.13
C TRP A 804 -18.43 -9.23 20.15
N CYS A 805 -17.73 -9.12 19.01
CA CYS A 805 -16.54 -8.27 18.90
C CYS A 805 -16.87 -6.79 19.20
N LYS A 806 -18.00 -6.29 18.69
CA LYS A 806 -18.43 -4.89 18.90
C LYS A 806 -18.76 -4.62 20.38
N GLU A 807 -19.48 -5.53 21.03
CA GLU A 807 -19.88 -5.41 22.43
C GLU A 807 -18.68 -5.45 23.39
N ASN A 808 -17.63 -6.18 23.01
CA ASN A 808 -16.41 -6.33 23.81
C ASN A 808 -15.26 -5.40 23.37
N TYR A 809 -15.54 -4.43 22.49
CA TYR A 809 -14.52 -3.48 22.01
C TYR A 809 -13.29 -4.17 21.35
N ILE A 810 -13.54 -5.26 20.64
CA ILE A 810 -12.54 -6.06 19.91
C ILE A 810 -12.67 -5.85 18.40
N ASN A 811 -11.54 -5.75 17.71
CA ASN A 811 -11.47 -5.67 16.25
C ASN A 811 -11.74 -7.04 15.61
N SER A 812 -12.97 -7.22 15.10
CA SER A 812 -13.39 -8.45 14.41
C SER A 812 -12.51 -8.87 13.22
N ARG A 813 -11.85 -7.93 12.53
CA ARG A 813 -10.97 -8.25 11.40
C ARG A 813 -9.67 -8.86 11.90
N SER A 814 -9.03 -8.23 12.88
CA SER A 814 -7.77 -8.69 13.46
C SER A 814 -7.95 -10.05 14.13
N LEU A 815 -9.03 -10.23 14.92
CA LEU A 815 -9.30 -11.49 15.58
C LEU A 815 -9.56 -12.64 14.59
N ARG A 816 -10.25 -12.37 13.47
CA ARG A 816 -10.42 -13.38 12.40
C ARG A 816 -9.10 -13.77 11.77
N HIS A 817 -8.29 -12.76 11.42
CA HIS A 817 -6.99 -13.01 10.81
C HIS A 817 -6.10 -13.82 11.74
N ALA A 818 -6.13 -13.55 13.05
CA ALA A 818 -5.42 -14.35 14.04
C ALA A 818 -5.91 -15.81 14.06
N ARG A 819 -7.22 -16.07 13.96
CA ARG A 819 -7.74 -17.46 13.84
C ARG A 819 -7.25 -18.17 12.58
N ASP A 820 -7.16 -17.47 11.46
CA ASP A 820 -6.62 -18.03 10.21
C ASP A 820 -5.13 -18.37 10.35
N ILE A 821 -4.35 -17.47 10.95
CA ILE A 821 -2.92 -17.68 11.26
C ILE A 821 -2.75 -18.88 12.21
N HIS A 822 -3.53 -18.93 13.29
CA HIS A 822 -3.54 -20.02 14.26
C HIS A 822 -3.74 -21.38 13.59
N LYS A 823 -4.77 -21.51 12.74
CA LYS A 823 -5.07 -22.77 12.03
C LYS A 823 -3.90 -23.26 11.17
N GLN A 824 -3.14 -22.34 10.59
CA GLN A 824 -2.06 -22.69 9.67
C GLN A 824 -0.75 -22.99 10.37
N ILE A 825 -0.40 -22.21 11.40
CA ILE A 825 0.74 -22.54 12.25
C ILE A 825 0.50 -23.89 12.92
N LYS A 826 -0.72 -24.18 13.37
CA LYS A 826 -1.10 -25.50 13.89
C LYS A 826 -0.75 -26.62 12.91
N GLY A 827 -1.13 -26.49 11.64
CA GLY A 827 -0.78 -27.46 10.61
C GLY A 827 0.73 -27.63 10.40
N HIS A 828 1.52 -26.56 10.50
CA HIS A 828 2.99 -26.66 10.44
C HIS A 828 3.59 -27.36 11.65
N VAL A 829 3.12 -27.02 12.85
CA VAL A 829 3.55 -27.60 14.13
C VAL A 829 3.24 -29.10 14.18
N GLU A 830 2.05 -29.50 13.73
CA GLU A 830 1.66 -30.91 13.58
C GLU A 830 2.55 -31.66 12.57
N GLN A 831 2.86 -31.05 11.42
CA GLN A 831 3.77 -31.62 10.41
C GLN A 831 5.22 -31.75 10.90
N MET A 832 5.61 -31.00 11.93
CA MET A 832 6.92 -31.08 12.55
C MET A 832 6.97 -32.14 13.66
N GLY A 833 5.84 -32.78 13.99
CA GLY A 833 5.73 -33.79 15.05
C GLY A 833 5.71 -33.20 16.46
N LEU A 834 5.37 -31.93 16.62
CA LEU A 834 5.23 -31.29 17.93
C LEU A 834 3.88 -31.64 18.56
N ASN A 835 3.87 -31.93 19.87
CA ASN A 835 2.69 -32.40 20.58
C ASN A 835 1.81 -31.20 21.01
N LEU A 836 0.58 -31.16 20.50
CA LEU A 836 -0.42 -30.16 20.90
C LEU A 836 -0.97 -30.48 22.30
N SER A 837 -0.44 -29.77 23.29
CA SER A 837 -0.85 -29.82 24.70
C SER A 837 -1.34 -28.46 25.17
N SER A 838 -2.31 -28.45 26.10
CA SER A 838 -2.80 -27.24 26.77
C SER A 838 -2.49 -27.30 28.26
N CYS A 839 -2.03 -26.19 28.84
CA CYS A 839 -1.82 -26.06 30.29
C CYS A 839 -3.10 -25.63 31.05
N GLY A 840 -4.25 -25.50 30.35
CA GLY A 840 -5.52 -25.15 30.97
C GLY A 840 -5.52 -23.74 31.59
N ASP A 841 -5.98 -23.65 32.84
CA ASP A 841 -6.06 -22.39 33.60
C ASP A 841 -4.81 -22.13 34.46
N ASP A 842 -3.96 -23.16 34.69
CA ASP A 842 -2.67 -22.97 35.35
C ASP A 842 -1.63 -22.45 34.36
N MET A 843 -1.52 -21.13 34.31
CA MET A 843 -0.60 -20.42 33.41
C MET A 843 0.85 -20.39 33.91
N LEU A 844 1.24 -21.14 34.95
CA LEU A 844 2.62 -21.17 35.43
C LEU A 844 3.60 -21.67 34.36
N GLN A 845 3.30 -22.80 33.72
CA GLN A 845 4.17 -23.38 32.68
C GLN A 845 4.24 -22.47 31.45
N PHE A 846 3.13 -21.84 31.07
CA PHE A 846 3.10 -20.84 30.01
C PHE A 846 4.02 -19.64 30.32
N ARG A 847 4.00 -19.11 31.55
CA ARG A 847 4.89 -18.02 31.96
C ARG A 847 6.37 -18.43 32.00
N ARG A 848 6.67 -19.66 32.45
CA ARG A 848 8.03 -20.20 32.40
C ARG A 848 8.50 -20.38 30.95
N CYS A 849 7.63 -20.86 30.06
CA CYS A 849 7.91 -20.95 28.63
C CYS A 849 8.18 -19.57 28.01
N LEU A 850 7.40 -18.53 28.38
CA LEU A 850 7.68 -17.15 27.96
C LEU A 850 9.04 -16.68 28.47
N ALA A 851 9.38 -16.94 29.73
CA ALA A 851 10.68 -16.60 30.29
C ALA A 851 11.83 -17.31 29.55
N ALA A 852 11.66 -18.58 29.18
CA ALA A 852 12.67 -19.36 28.45
C ALA A 852 12.83 -18.95 26.97
N SER A 853 11.78 -18.41 26.34
CA SER A 853 11.80 -18.09 24.90
C SER A 853 12.05 -16.61 24.61
N PHE A 854 11.48 -15.71 25.41
CA PHE A 854 11.62 -14.26 25.30
C PHE A 854 12.67 -13.70 26.27
N PHE A 855 13.61 -14.52 26.74
CA PHE A 855 14.58 -14.15 27.77
C PHE A 855 15.43 -12.90 27.41
N LEU A 856 15.63 -12.61 26.13
CA LEU A 856 16.29 -11.39 25.65
C LEU A 856 15.43 -10.13 25.87
N ASN A 857 14.10 -10.30 25.95
CA ASN A 857 13.11 -9.26 26.15
C ASN A 857 12.61 -9.25 27.60
N ALA A 858 13.55 -9.23 28.55
CA ALA A 858 13.25 -9.10 29.97
C ALA A 858 13.57 -7.69 30.49
N ALA A 859 12.77 -7.20 31.43
CA ALA A 859 13.02 -5.93 32.11
C ALA A 859 12.77 -6.04 33.61
N VAL A 860 13.63 -5.38 34.39
CA VAL A 860 13.57 -5.37 35.86
C VAL A 860 13.31 -3.96 36.37
N LYS A 861 12.40 -3.86 37.33
CA LYS A 861 12.03 -2.60 37.96
C LYS A 861 13.21 -1.97 38.70
N GLN A 862 13.34 -0.66 38.58
CA GLN A 862 14.32 0.15 39.29
C GLN A 862 13.67 0.83 40.51
N PRO A 863 14.45 1.31 41.50
CA PRO A 863 13.92 1.98 42.69
C PRO A 863 13.02 3.18 42.38
N GLU A 864 13.28 3.89 41.29
CA GLU A 864 12.51 5.05 40.83
C GLU A 864 11.16 4.65 40.17
N GLY A 865 10.92 3.35 40.02
CA GLY A 865 9.69 2.80 39.44
C GLY A 865 9.66 2.83 37.90
N THR A 866 10.79 3.13 37.25
CA THR A 866 11.08 2.79 35.85
C THR A 866 11.57 1.34 35.75
N TYR A 867 11.82 0.85 34.54
CA TYR A 867 12.34 -0.48 34.29
C TYR A 867 13.68 -0.39 33.56
N ARG A 868 14.55 -1.36 33.77
CA ARG A 868 15.78 -1.54 33.00
C ARG A 868 15.63 -2.80 32.15
N ALA A 869 15.66 -2.64 30.83
CA ALA A 869 15.72 -3.77 29.90
C ALA A 869 17.07 -4.46 30.06
N LEU A 870 17.08 -5.76 30.35
CA LEU A 870 18.29 -6.48 30.71
C LEU A 870 19.25 -6.63 29.52
N ALA A 871 18.73 -6.83 28.31
CA ALA A 871 19.58 -7.01 27.14
C ALA A 871 20.24 -5.73 26.61
N SER A 872 19.50 -4.62 26.59
CA SER A 872 20.02 -3.35 26.07
C SER A 872 20.54 -2.41 27.16
N GLY A 873 20.33 -2.75 28.44
CA GLY A 873 20.65 -1.91 29.59
C GLY A 873 19.81 -0.64 29.70
N GLN A 874 18.83 -0.44 28.82
CA GLN A 874 18.08 0.81 28.70
C GLN A 874 17.04 0.98 29.78
N VAL A 875 16.86 2.21 30.22
CA VAL A 875 15.72 2.61 31.04
C VAL A 875 14.47 2.74 30.16
N VAL A 876 13.41 2.04 30.54
CA VAL A 876 12.15 1.90 29.82
C VAL A 876 10.97 2.02 30.79
N GLN A 877 9.77 2.21 30.26
CA GLN A 877 8.53 2.28 31.03
C GLN A 877 7.52 1.26 30.52
N ILE A 878 6.62 0.79 31.39
CA ILE A 878 5.47 -0.01 30.94
C ILE A 878 4.54 0.88 30.12
N HIS A 879 4.16 0.42 28.93
CA HIS A 879 3.23 1.16 28.09
C HIS A 879 1.84 1.30 28.76
N PRO A 880 1.16 2.47 28.66
CA PRO A 880 -0.13 2.71 29.30
C PRO A 880 -1.27 1.77 28.90
N SER A 881 -1.14 1.09 27.76
CA SER A 881 -2.13 0.10 27.31
C SER A 881 -2.05 -1.24 28.03
N SER A 882 -0.99 -1.50 28.82
CA SER A 882 -0.80 -2.78 29.50
C SER A 882 -1.66 -2.87 30.76
N VAL A 883 -2.17 -4.07 31.05
CA VAL A 883 -2.85 -4.37 32.32
C VAL A 883 -1.91 -4.25 33.54
N LEU A 884 -0.59 -4.25 33.31
CA LEU A 884 0.44 -4.16 34.33
C LEU A 884 0.92 -2.72 34.61
N PHE A 885 0.44 -1.71 33.86
CA PHE A 885 0.88 -0.32 33.94
C PHE A 885 0.89 0.24 35.38
N ARG A 886 -0.13 -0.08 36.18
CA ARG A 886 -0.25 0.37 37.58
C ARG A 886 0.27 -0.62 38.61
N LYS A 887 0.44 -1.89 38.25
CA LYS A 887 0.85 -2.96 39.20
C LYS A 887 2.35 -2.98 39.44
N LYS A 888 3.13 -2.55 38.45
CA LYS A 888 4.60 -2.44 38.49
C LYS A 888 5.29 -3.66 39.15
N PRO A 889 5.15 -4.87 38.57
CA PRO A 889 5.83 -6.08 39.06
C PRO A 889 7.36 -5.96 38.97
N GLU A 890 8.10 -6.69 39.80
CA GLU A 890 9.56 -6.59 39.88
C GLU A 890 10.28 -7.01 38.59
N CYS A 891 9.83 -8.09 37.93
CA CYS A 891 10.39 -8.56 36.66
C CYS A 891 9.27 -8.86 35.65
N VAL A 892 9.52 -8.49 34.39
CA VAL A 892 8.58 -8.70 33.27
C VAL A 892 9.30 -9.19 32.03
N ILE A 893 8.59 -10.03 31.27
CA ILE A 893 8.87 -10.33 29.86
C ILE A 893 7.99 -9.45 28.99
N PHE A 894 8.51 -8.94 27.88
CA PHE A 894 7.78 -8.11 26.92
C PHE A 894 7.94 -8.60 25.47
N ASN A 895 7.01 -8.22 24.60
CA ASN A 895 7.09 -8.55 23.17
C ASN A 895 7.85 -7.49 22.37
N GLU A 896 7.52 -6.22 22.61
CA GLU A 896 8.01 -5.10 21.81
C GLU A 896 8.61 -4.02 22.71
N LEU A 897 9.76 -3.51 22.29
CA LEU A 897 10.36 -2.29 22.79
C LEU A 897 10.14 -1.18 21.75
N VAL A 898 9.33 -0.18 22.10
CA VAL A 898 8.91 0.89 21.18
C VAL A 898 9.45 2.23 21.68
N GLN A 899 10.04 3.01 20.78
CA GLN A 899 10.41 4.40 21.05
C GLN A 899 9.36 5.35 20.46
N THR A 900 8.74 6.17 21.31
CA THR A 900 8.06 7.41 20.92
C THR A 900 8.81 8.59 21.54
N ASN A 901 8.17 9.44 22.33
CA ASN A 901 8.86 10.44 23.17
C ASN A 901 9.59 9.78 24.35
N ASN A 902 9.05 8.66 24.84
CA ASN A 902 9.67 7.81 25.85
C ASN A 902 9.87 6.40 25.29
N LYS A 903 10.67 5.60 25.99
CA LYS A 903 10.89 4.19 25.66
C LYS A 903 9.89 3.34 26.42
N TYR A 904 9.05 2.63 25.69
CA TYR A 904 8.00 1.78 26.27
C TYR A 904 8.19 0.32 25.91
N VAL A 905 7.92 -0.56 26.88
CA VAL A 905 7.75 -1.99 26.66
C VAL A 905 6.25 -2.32 26.56
N ARG A 906 5.86 -3.15 25.59
CA ARG A 906 4.47 -3.52 25.28
C ARG A 906 4.26 -5.04 25.31
N ASN A 907 3.00 -5.43 25.55
CA ASN A 907 2.54 -6.81 25.70
C ASN A 907 3.39 -7.55 26.74
N LEU A 908 3.11 -7.30 28.03
CA LEU A 908 3.96 -7.75 29.11
C LEU A 908 3.34 -8.88 29.93
N THR A 909 4.20 -9.75 30.46
CA THR A 909 3.80 -10.75 31.46
C THR A 909 4.80 -10.74 32.60
N ARG A 910 4.29 -10.79 33.84
CA ARG A 910 5.14 -10.87 35.03
C ARG A 910 5.78 -12.25 35.14
N VAL A 911 7.06 -12.28 35.46
CA VAL A 911 7.85 -13.51 35.64
C VAL A 911 8.70 -13.40 36.91
N ASP A 912 9.17 -14.53 37.42
CA ASP A 912 10.20 -14.54 38.46
C ASP A 912 11.57 -14.31 37.80
N TYR A 913 12.39 -13.45 38.40
CA TYR A 913 13.75 -13.18 37.93
C TYR A 913 14.63 -14.45 37.99
N LEU A 914 14.41 -15.31 38.99
CA LEU A 914 15.16 -16.57 39.13
C LEU A 914 14.90 -17.55 37.98
N TRP A 915 13.76 -17.43 37.28
CA TRP A 915 13.50 -18.27 36.11
C TRP A 915 14.40 -17.90 34.93
N LEU A 916 14.87 -16.66 34.84
CA LEU A 916 15.76 -16.23 33.76
C LEU A 916 17.15 -16.88 33.90
N THR A 917 17.68 -16.93 35.12
CA THR A 917 18.95 -17.61 35.41
C THR A 917 18.83 -19.12 35.28
N GLU A 918 17.68 -19.70 35.64
CA GLU A 918 17.39 -21.13 35.50
C GLU A 918 17.22 -21.57 34.04
N LEU A 919 16.42 -20.83 33.26
CA LEU A 919 15.96 -21.25 31.92
C LEU A 919 16.81 -20.71 30.77
N ALA A 920 17.60 -19.65 31.00
CA ALA A 920 18.56 -19.12 30.05
C ALA A 920 19.94 -18.83 30.70
N PRO A 921 20.56 -19.84 31.35
CA PRO A 921 21.83 -19.66 32.04
C PRO A 921 22.95 -19.18 31.12
N GLN A 922 22.95 -19.58 29.84
CA GLN A 922 23.93 -19.15 28.85
C GLN A 922 24.01 -17.62 28.68
N TYR A 923 22.93 -16.90 28.98
CA TYR A 923 22.87 -15.46 28.90
C TYR A 923 23.01 -14.79 30.27
N TYR A 924 22.32 -15.31 31.29
CA TYR A 924 22.23 -14.67 32.60
C TYR A 924 23.25 -15.14 33.63
N ALA A 925 23.85 -16.34 33.49
CA ALA A 925 24.86 -16.84 34.42
C ALA A 925 26.25 -16.23 34.19
N MET A 926 26.52 -15.64 33.03
CA MET A 926 27.78 -14.93 32.72
C MET A 926 27.77 -13.44 33.11
N GLN A 927 26.63 -12.90 33.56
CA GLN A 927 26.47 -11.48 33.94
C GLN A 927 26.54 -11.23 35.46
N ASN A 928 26.52 -12.30 36.26
CA ASN A 928 26.88 -12.30 37.68
C ASN A 928 28.32 -12.78 37.84
#